data_AF-A0A9D2IYR2-F1
#
_entry.id   AF-A0A9D2IYR2-F1
#
_cell.length_a   1.000
_cell.length_b   1.000
_cell.length_c   1.000
_cell.angle_alpha   90.00
_cell.angle_beta   90.00
_cell.angle_gamma   90.00
#
_symmetry.space_group_name_H-M   'P 1'
#
loop_
_entity.id
_entity.type
_entity.pdbx_description
1 polymer ?
#
loop_
_entity_poly.entity_id
_entity_poly.type
_entity_poly.pdbx_seq_one_letter_code
_entity_poly.pdbx_strand_id
1 'polypeptide(L)'
;MSTPSVYSSRRRWLPLAAVLLAALAVRCVLAYTSEGYSSDVTCFSAWAMRLAENGPGAFYAPDYFADYPPGYMLLLWPVGLIARALQLEVTGKAMGFLICLWPILCDLGLVRLIWSVAQKRFGEQRALRFAAFAAFCPALLYDTAVWKQVDGVFCLLLIAAFVCLEEKKWLPAAALYGFSLAVKPQALLFGPVLAVAFLAPLLAARQRRPALTALGRGAAGAVLALAAVFACALPFWGSQDAGWLWEKYTSTASSYPYASVNGYNLLTLFGANWQPQDAPALGPVTWQMLGSAGIALATVALAYLAWSSWKAGRFSPLLLAAFYGVAVFTLSHRMHERYIIPALLLVLAAAARWGDKRLLGAFGLLSLSSVVNLAMVLTSNGTEDQFLSSATAVVMIRIVSAVEVAGFGLLVWAVFSLCWGETVREYVLTAPAVPAAPAPQPAWSRKEGLALAAVTLATALVSFWNLGDMTVPQNPLVSDGVATEVQVELSSPATELWVYPGISWGGSLTVYDAAGTQLASVELNGGTVFQWKQVGLSFAAEGPLTLRVDNAQVMEAAFREESGALVAVSSDSALFDEQQWVPETISYKNSMYFDEIYHGRTAYEHLHGMPVYETTHPPLGKVFIMLGVALFGMTGFGWRVAGAAFGVAMVPVLYLLVRRLCRKPAFALFAAALAAFDTLRFAQSRIATIDVYGTFFILLSAYFMVWYCQSVLEKGVEESVLPMALAGLAFGLGAASKWTGLYAGAGLAVLYFGVLWQRAKQKPLRLKQEVATAFCGGVVFFVAVPLLIYFASYIPYFWREGGFSLGEWWQCQVSMYRYHSGLEATHPYESRWYTWPFSARPVWYYLASGLPQGMRGTIAALGNLPVWLAALGGLCWAGWRQLSGKGSGATGALSVLFLAQFLPWTLVSRCTFLYHYFPSLWFAVAALAVAAAHFHERRPVPVKWLCIGLAAAAGIFFVCYYPVISGLPVTEVWVNTLRVLPSWMF
;
A
#
# COMPACT_ATOMS: atom_id res chain seq x y z
N MET A 1 -21.58 -14.65 48.86
CA MET A 1 -20.90 -15.78 48.19
C MET A 1 -21.87 -16.40 47.19
N SER A 2 -21.70 -16.11 45.90
CA SER A 2 -22.42 -16.76 44.81
C SER A 2 -21.45 -17.72 44.12
N THR A 3 -21.74 -19.01 44.16
CA THR A 3 -20.98 -20.07 43.48
C THR A 3 -20.88 -19.78 41.97
N PRO A 4 -19.69 -19.79 41.35
CA PRO A 4 -19.59 -19.69 39.90
C PRO A 4 -20.08 -21.00 39.28
N SER A 5 -21.09 -20.89 38.41
CA SER A 5 -21.61 -21.99 37.59
C SER A 5 -20.49 -22.75 36.86
N VAL A 6 -20.47 -24.07 37.07
CA VAL A 6 -19.52 -25.06 36.53
C VAL A 6 -19.64 -25.22 34.99
N TYR A 7 -20.63 -24.58 34.35
CA TYR A 7 -20.81 -24.64 32.89
C TYR A 7 -20.04 -23.56 32.07
N SER A 8 -19.21 -22.70 32.68
CA SER A 8 -18.54 -21.58 31.97
C SER A 8 -17.06 -21.80 31.57
N SER A 9 -16.44 -22.94 31.85
CA SER A 9 -14.98 -23.13 31.63
C SER A 9 -14.60 -23.70 30.26
N ARG A 10 -15.43 -24.54 29.63
CA ARG A 10 -15.05 -25.29 28.42
C ARG A 10 -14.94 -24.48 27.12
N ARG A 11 -15.44 -23.23 27.08
CA ARG A 11 -15.45 -22.39 25.85
C ARG A 11 -14.51 -21.18 25.89
N ARG A 12 -13.69 -21.02 26.92
CA ARG A 12 -12.84 -19.83 27.13
C ARG A 12 -11.66 -19.70 26.15
N TRP A 13 -11.25 -20.80 25.51
CA TRP A 13 -10.16 -20.80 24.52
C TRP A 13 -10.62 -20.49 23.09
N LEU A 14 -11.92 -20.61 22.79
CA LEU A 14 -12.45 -20.43 21.42
C LEU A 14 -12.12 -19.06 20.82
N PRO A 15 -12.20 -17.93 21.55
CA PRO A 15 -11.84 -16.63 20.98
C PRO A 15 -10.35 -16.52 20.64
N LEU A 16 -9.47 -17.11 21.46
CA LEU A 16 -8.04 -17.13 21.18
C LEU A 16 -7.73 -18.02 19.99
N ALA A 17 -8.36 -19.19 19.90
CA ALA A 17 -8.23 -20.06 18.74
C ALA A 17 -8.71 -19.38 17.46
N ALA A 18 -9.80 -18.61 17.51
CA ALA A 18 -10.23 -17.81 16.36
C ALA A 18 -9.16 -16.78 15.93
N VAL A 19 -8.52 -16.09 16.88
CA VAL A 19 -7.40 -15.18 16.57
C VAL A 19 -6.22 -15.94 15.95
N LEU A 20 -5.83 -17.08 16.53
CA LEU A 20 -4.72 -17.89 16.03
C LEU A 20 -5.00 -18.49 14.64
N LEU A 21 -6.21 -18.99 14.39
CA LEU A 21 -6.63 -19.51 13.09
C LEU A 21 -6.65 -18.40 12.03
N ALA A 22 -7.15 -17.23 12.37
CA ALA A 22 -7.09 -16.07 11.49
C ALA A 22 -5.64 -15.64 11.21
N ALA A 23 -4.79 -15.63 12.24
CA ALA A 23 -3.37 -15.30 12.11
C ALA A 23 -2.61 -16.31 11.23
N LEU A 24 -2.93 -17.60 11.36
CA LEU A 24 -2.40 -18.68 10.54
C LEU A 24 -2.84 -18.52 9.09
N ALA A 25 -4.15 -18.34 8.85
CA ALA A 25 -4.70 -18.17 7.50
C ALA A 25 -4.06 -16.97 6.79
N VAL A 26 -3.96 -15.82 7.46
CA VAL A 26 -3.32 -14.62 6.90
C VAL A 26 -1.85 -14.90 6.56
N ARG A 27 -1.07 -15.50 7.47
CA ARG A 27 0.34 -15.83 7.20
C ARG A 27 0.51 -16.83 6.07
N CYS A 28 -0.31 -17.87 6.00
CA CYS A 28 -0.24 -18.87 4.93
C CYS A 28 -0.55 -18.24 3.57
N VAL A 29 -1.58 -17.39 3.48
CA VAL A 29 -1.89 -16.65 2.25
C VAL A 29 -0.70 -15.78 1.87
N LEU A 30 -0.20 -14.94 2.79
CA LEU A 30 0.93 -14.05 2.53
C LEU A 30 2.21 -14.79 2.11
N ALA A 31 2.53 -15.91 2.77
CA ALA A 31 3.70 -16.74 2.48
C ALA A 31 3.63 -17.38 1.09
N TYR A 32 2.44 -17.77 0.66
CA TYR A 32 2.23 -18.37 -0.66
C TYR A 32 2.15 -17.33 -1.78
N THR A 33 1.58 -16.15 -1.52
CA THR A 33 1.38 -15.11 -2.53
C THR A 33 2.59 -14.20 -2.73
N SER A 34 3.51 -14.12 -1.78
CA SER A 34 4.72 -13.30 -1.87
C SER A 34 5.88 -14.08 -2.52
N GLU A 35 6.85 -13.37 -3.10
CA GLU A 35 8.10 -13.97 -3.61
C GLU A 35 9.18 -14.09 -2.52
N GLY A 36 9.25 -13.12 -1.61
CA GLY A 36 10.27 -13.10 -0.56
C GLY A 36 11.53 -12.37 -0.98
N TYR A 37 12.45 -12.16 -0.04
CA TYR A 37 13.74 -11.55 -0.36
C TYR A 37 14.66 -12.59 -1.00
N SER A 38 14.98 -12.39 -2.28
CA SER A 38 15.58 -13.42 -3.14
C SER A 38 16.84 -14.06 -2.54
N SER A 39 17.74 -13.28 -1.95
CA SER A 39 18.96 -13.79 -1.32
C SER A 39 18.66 -14.73 -0.15
N ASP A 40 17.74 -14.35 0.74
CA ASP A 40 17.40 -15.16 1.92
C ASP A 40 16.68 -16.44 1.51
N VAL A 41 15.71 -16.34 0.61
CA VAL A 41 14.97 -17.50 0.09
C VAL A 41 15.92 -18.48 -0.57
N THR A 42 16.83 -17.99 -1.42
CA THR A 42 17.82 -18.83 -2.10
C THR A 42 18.74 -19.51 -1.10
N CYS A 43 19.26 -18.78 -0.10
CA CYS A 43 20.09 -19.35 0.95
C CYS A 43 19.36 -20.44 1.74
N PHE A 44 18.16 -20.17 2.26
CA PHE A 44 17.41 -21.16 3.03
C PHE A 44 16.99 -22.38 2.21
N SER A 45 16.59 -22.18 0.95
CA SER A 45 16.28 -23.30 0.06
C SER A 45 17.50 -24.18 -0.20
N ALA A 46 18.64 -23.56 -0.53
CA ALA A 46 19.89 -24.27 -0.78
C ALA A 46 20.40 -25.01 0.47
N TRP A 47 20.33 -24.37 1.64
CA TRP A 47 20.74 -24.98 2.89
C TRP A 47 19.85 -26.18 3.26
N ALA A 48 18.54 -26.05 3.10
CA ALA A 48 17.59 -27.14 3.32
C ALA A 48 17.92 -28.35 2.45
N MET A 49 18.11 -28.14 1.13
CA MET A 49 18.43 -29.23 0.20
C MET A 49 19.78 -29.87 0.51
N ARG A 50 20.81 -29.07 0.81
CA ARG A 50 22.13 -29.59 1.21
C ARG A 50 22.04 -30.46 2.46
N LEU A 51 21.26 -30.06 3.47
CA LEU A 51 21.03 -30.87 4.67
C LEU A 51 20.36 -32.21 4.34
N ALA A 52 19.43 -32.22 3.38
CA ALA A 52 18.74 -33.42 2.94
C ALA A 52 19.62 -34.35 2.07
N GLU A 53 20.60 -33.80 1.35
CA GLU A 53 21.50 -34.54 0.47
C GLU A 53 22.71 -35.10 1.22
N ASN A 54 23.36 -34.27 2.02
CA ASN A 54 24.67 -34.56 2.61
C ASN A 54 24.58 -34.87 4.12
N GLY A 55 23.44 -34.61 4.75
CA GLY A 55 23.26 -34.72 6.20
C GLY A 55 23.92 -33.56 6.97
N PRO A 56 23.63 -33.45 8.29
CA PRO A 56 24.10 -32.33 9.12
C PRO A 56 25.63 -32.32 9.33
N GLY A 57 26.27 -33.50 9.41
CA GLY A 57 27.71 -33.61 9.68
C GLY A 57 28.60 -33.04 8.56
N ALA A 58 28.11 -32.96 7.33
CA ALA A 58 28.84 -32.40 6.17
C ALA A 58 28.34 -31.01 5.76
N PHE A 59 27.42 -30.41 6.53
CA PHE A 59 26.75 -29.17 6.14
C PHE A 59 27.72 -27.98 6.10
N TYR A 60 28.43 -27.72 7.20
CA TYR A 60 29.38 -26.60 7.36
C TYR A 60 30.76 -26.87 6.75
N ALA A 61 30.85 -27.58 5.63
CA ALA A 61 32.13 -27.80 4.96
C ALA A 61 32.83 -26.45 4.66
N PRO A 62 34.18 -26.37 4.72
CA PRO A 62 34.94 -25.11 4.68
C PRO A 62 34.59 -24.15 3.52
N ASP A 63 34.25 -24.69 2.34
CA ASP A 63 33.96 -23.90 1.13
C ASP A 63 32.47 -23.57 0.95
N TYR A 64 31.62 -23.83 1.95
CA TYR A 64 30.18 -23.62 1.85
C TYR A 64 29.70 -22.44 2.70
N PHE A 65 29.03 -21.48 2.06
CA PHE A 65 28.45 -20.33 2.76
C PHE A 65 27.22 -20.74 3.58
N ALA A 66 27.34 -20.66 4.90
CA ALA A 66 26.23 -20.72 5.84
C ALA A 66 26.55 -19.88 7.08
N ASP A 67 25.89 -18.75 7.26
CA ASP A 67 26.15 -17.76 8.31
C ASP A 67 25.28 -17.95 9.58
N TYR A 68 24.28 -18.84 9.53
CA TYR A 68 23.44 -19.20 10.67
C TYR A 68 24.08 -20.29 11.54
N PRO A 69 23.83 -20.30 12.88
CA PRO A 69 24.33 -21.34 13.76
C PRO A 69 23.49 -22.63 13.70
N PRO A 70 24.01 -23.74 14.28
CA PRO A 70 23.43 -25.08 14.14
C PRO A 70 21.97 -25.24 14.58
N GLY A 71 21.51 -24.47 15.56
CA GLY A 71 20.15 -24.60 16.09
C GLY A 71 19.07 -24.31 15.05
N TYR A 72 19.30 -23.37 14.13
CA TYR A 72 18.34 -23.16 13.04
C TYR A 72 18.44 -24.26 11.96
N MET A 73 19.64 -24.77 11.69
CA MET A 73 19.84 -25.84 10.71
C MET A 73 19.07 -27.12 11.08
N LEU A 74 18.92 -27.41 12.38
CA LEU A 74 18.08 -28.53 12.83
C LEU A 74 16.61 -28.38 12.45
N LEU A 75 16.09 -27.15 12.36
CA LEU A 75 14.71 -26.89 11.94
C LEU A 75 14.57 -26.92 10.42
N LEU A 76 15.61 -26.49 9.71
CA LEU A 76 15.65 -26.47 8.26
C LEU A 76 15.88 -27.86 7.64
N TRP A 77 16.50 -28.78 8.38
CA TRP A 77 16.77 -30.13 7.89
C TRP A 77 15.49 -30.91 7.53
N PRO A 78 14.45 -30.98 8.38
CA PRO A 78 13.15 -31.55 8.00
C PRO A 78 12.51 -30.90 6.78
N VAL A 79 12.68 -29.58 6.59
CA VAL A 79 12.18 -28.87 5.42
C VAL A 79 12.81 -29.42 4.14
N GLY A 80 14.13 -29.62 4.13
CA GLY A 80 14.85 -30.23 3.01
C GLY A 80 14.41 -31.67 2.73
N LEU A 81 14.22 -32.48 3.76
CA LEU A 81 13.77 -33.87 3.60
C LEU A 81 12.37 -33.94 2.98
N ILE A 82 11.45 -33.07 3.41
CA ILE A 82 10.10 -32.97 2.84
C ILE A 82 10.17 -32.44 1.41
N ALA A 83 10.94 -31.39 1.15
CA ALA A 83 11.11 -30.81 -0.18
C ALA A 83 11.64 -31.83 -1.18
N ARG A 84 12.66 -32.60 -0.80
CA ARG A 84 13.23 -33.69 -1.60
C ARG A 84 12.22 -34.81 -1.84
N ALA A 85 11.45 -35.21 -0.83
CA ALA A 85 10.41 -36.23 -0.95
C ALA A 85 9.27 -35.82 -1.90
N LEU A 86 8.93 -34.53 -1.91
CA LEU A 86 7.89 -33.96 -2.77
C LEU A 86 8.41 -33.44 -4.12
N GLN A 87 9.72 -33.58 -4.38
CA GLN A 87 10.39 -33.07 -5.58
C GLN A 87 10.11 -31.58 -5.84
N LEU A 88 10.13 -30.76 -4.77
CA LEU A 88 9.90 -29.33 -4.89
C LEU A 88 11.07 -28.63 -5.57
N GLU A 89 10.76 -27.69 -6.46
CA GLU A 89 11.74 -26.79 -7.06
C GLU A 89 12.30 -25.82 -6.00
N VAL A 90 13.63 -25.68 -5.95
CA VAL A 90 14.37 -24.84 -4.97
C VAL A 90 13.89 -23.38 -4.99
N THR A 91 13.57 -22.88 -6.17
CA THR A 91 13.09 -21.51 -6.44
C THR A 91 11.56 -21.43 -6.50
N GLY A 92 10.84 -22.54 -6.31
CA GLY A 92 9.39 -22.58 -6.43
C GLY A 92 8.65 -22.01 -5.22
N LYS A 93 7.44 -21.48 -5.45
CA LYS A 93 6.56 -20.93 -4.37
C LYS A 93 6.26 -21.95 -3.26
N ALA A 94 6.16 -23.24 -3.61
CA ALA A 94 5.94 -24.30 -2.64
C ALA A 94 7.12 -24.47 -1.67
N MET A 95 8.36 -24.36 -2.17
CA MET A 95 9.56 -24.39 -1.32
C MET A 95 9.63 -23.17 -0.41
N GLY A 96 9.39 -21.97 -0.96
CA GLY A 96 9.32 -20.74 -0.18
C GLY A 96 8.26 -20.79 0.94
N PHE A 97 7.08 -21.35 0.66
CA PHE A 97 6.04 -21.58 1.66
C PHE A 97 6.49 -22.56 2.76
N LEU A 98 7.16 -23.67 2.38
CA LEU A 98 7.60 -24.69 3.31
C LEU A 98 8.66 -24.18 4.29
N ILE A 99 9.60 -23.34 3.83
CA ILE A 99 10.60 -22.67 4.68
C ILE A 99 9.93 -21.80 5.76
N CYS A 100 8.79 -21.17 5.44
CA CYS A 100 8.07 -20.30 6.37
C CYS A 100 7.28 -21.05 7.45
N LEU A 101 7.11 -22.37 7.34
CA LEU A 101 6.21 -23.12 8.22
C LEU A 101 6.63 -23.04 9.69
N TRP A 102 7.91 -23.28 10.00
CA TRP A 102 8.42 -23.18 11.38
C TRP A 102 8.30 -21.76 11.94
N PRO A 103 8.77 -20.70 11.24
CA PRO A 103 8.54 -19.32 11.65
C PRO A 103 7.07 -18.99 11.93
N ILE A 104 6.15 -19.42 11.06
CA ILE A 104 4.70 -19.20 11.23
C ILE A 104 4.19 -19.85 12.52
N LEU A 105 4.61 -21.09 12.82
CA LEU A 105 4.22 -21.75 14.07
C LEU A 105 4.79 -21.04 15.30
N CYS A 106 6.03 -20.55 15.23
CA CYS A 106 6.66 -19.78 16.29
C CYS A 106 5.97 -18.43 16.52
N ASP A 107 5.52 -17.76 15.47
CA ASP A 107 4.68 -16.57 15.52
C ASP A 107 3.36 -16.82 16.26
N LEU A 108 2.68 -17.93 15.98
CA LEU A 108 1.48 -18.31 16.73
C LEU A 108 1.80 -18.59 18.21
N GLY A 109 2.96 -19.18 18.48
CA GLY A 109 3.52 -19.31 19.83
C GLY A 109 3.72 -17.96 20.51
N LEU A 110 4.27 -16.96 19.81
CA LEU A 110 4.46 -15.60 20.29
C LEU A 110 3.12 -14.92 20.62
N VAL A 111 2.12 -15.07 19.76
CA VAL A 111 0.75 -14.59 20.02
C VAL A 111 0.19 -15.20 21.31
N ARG A 112 0.33 -16.51 21.47
CA ARG A 112 -0.11 -17.25 22.67
C ARG A 112 0.64 -16.82 23.93
N LEU A 113 1.95 -16.54 23.81
CA LEU A 113 2.80 -16.08 24.89
C LEU A 113 2.40 -14.67 25.34
N ILE A 114 2.26 -13.72 24.41
CA ILE A 114 1.82 -12.35 24.70
C ILE A 114 0.42 -12.33 25.32
N TRP A 115 -0.51 -13.15 24.80
CA TRP A 115 -1.82 -13.33 25.42
C TRP A 115 -1.70 -13.79 26.88
N SER A 116 -0.82 -14.74 27.17
CA SER A 116 -0.64 -15.26 28.53
C SER A 116 -0.09 -14.20 29.50
N VAL A 117 0.82 -13.33 29.03
CA VAL A 117 1.34 -12.20 29.80
C VAL A 117 0.22 -11.20 30.09
N ALA A 118 -0.57 -10.85 29.08
CA ALA A 118 -1.68 -9.90 29.21
C ALA A 118 -2.82 -10.45 30.09
N GLN A 119 -3.11 -11.75 30.03
CA GLN A 119 -4.20 -12.40 30.76
C GLN A 119 -4.03 -12.22 32.27
N LYS A 120 -2.79 -12.32 32.77
CA LYS A 120 -2.46 -12.14 34.20
C LYS A 120 -2.84 -10.76 34.73
N ARG A 121 -2.81 -9.74 33.88
CA ARG A 121 -3.12 -8.35 34.27
C ARG A 121 -4.55 -7.95 33.97
N PHE A 122 -5.07 -8.29 32.79
CA PHE A 122 -6.31 -7.71 32.28
C PHE A 122 -7.48 -8.69 32.18
N GLY A 123 -7.26 -9.98 32.46
CA GLY A 123 -8.23 -11.04 32.19
C GLY A 123 -8.35 -11.36 30.69
N GLU A 124 -9.12 -12.40 30.38
CA GLU A 124 -9.17 -13.03 29.05
C GLU A 124 -9.59 -12.07 27.93
N GLN A 125 -10.68 -11.32 28.12
CA GLN A 125 -11.24 -10.49 27.05
C GLN A 125 -10.28 -9.38 26.59
N ARG A 126 -9.54 -8.79 27.53
CA ARG A 126 -8.59 -7.72 27.22
C ARG A 126 -7.27 -8.30 26.70
N ALA A 127 -6.87 -9.46 27.19
CA ALA A 127 -5.70 -10.18 26.68
C ALA A 127 -5.84 -10.55 25.20
N LEU A 128 -7.05 -10.86 24.72
CA LEU A 128 -7.30 -11.11 23.29
C LEU A 128 -6.90 -9.96 22.38
N ARG A 129 -6.88 -8.72 22.85
CA ARG A 129 -6.44 -7.56 22.05
C ARG A 129 -4.93 -7.51 21.89
N PHE A 130 -4.19 -7.85 22.95
CA PHE A 130 -2.74 -8.02 22.85
C PHE A 130 -2.38 -9.20 21.95
N ALA A 131 -3.16 -10.30 22.04
CA ALA A 131 -3.04 -11.40 21.10
C ALA A 131 -3.28 -10.95 19.66
N ALA A 132 -4.32 -10.15 19.41
CA ALA A 132 -4.60 -9.59 18.10
C ALA A 132 -3.49 -8.64 17.61
N PHE A 133 -2.95 -7.77 18.47
CA PHE A 133 -1.82 -6.90 18.10
C PHE A 133 -0.56 -7.68 17.75
N ALA A 134 -0.27 -8.77 18.47
CA ALA A 134 0.83 -9.66 18.10
C ALA A 134 0.55 -10.41 16.79
N ALA A 135 -0.68 -10.93 16.65
CA ALA A 135 -1.10 -11.75 15.50
C ALA A 135 -1.07 -10.96 14.20
N PHE A 136 -1.47 -9.69 14.25
CA PHE A 136 -1.58 -8.82 13.09
C PHE A 136 -0.59 -7.66 13.15
N CYS A 137 0.53 -7.83 13.86
CA CYS A 137 1.64 -6.87 13.84
C CYS A 137 2.18 -6.80 12.40
N PRO A 138 2.10 -5.64 11.71
CA PRO A 138 2.50 -5.56 10.31
C PRO A 138 3.96 -5.92 10.08
N ALA A 139 4.87 -5.47 10.95
CA ALA A 139 6.30 -5.77 10.82
C ALA A 139 6.58 -7.27 10.95
N LEU A 140 5.91 -7.98 11.86
CA LEU A 140 6.06 -9.42 12.04
C LEU A 140 5.45 -10.22 10.87
N LEU A 141 4.26 -9.83 10.41
CA LEU A 141 3.65 -10.42 9.21
C LEU A 141 4.54 -10.25 7.98
N TYR A 142 5.12 -9.05 7.83
CA TYR A 142 6.01 -8.75 6.71
C TYR A 142 7.29 -9.57 6.79
N ASP A 143 7.97 -9.57 7.93
CA ASP A 143 9.22 -10.31 8.13
C ASP A 143 9.05 -11.83 7.93
N THR A 144 8.04 -12.45 8.57
CA THR A 144 7.88 -13.90 8.47
C THR A 144 7.26 -14.34 7.15
N ALA A 145 6.13 -13.74 6.74
CA ALA A 145 5.35 -14.27 5.62
C ALA A 145 5.63 -13.57 4.29
N VAL A 146 5.99 -12.29 4.28
CA VAL A 146 6.27 -11.57 3.01
C VAL A 146 7.74 -11.68 2.63
N TRP A 147 8.64 -11.47 3.59
CA TRP A 147 10.09 -11.52 3.40
C TRP A 147 10.61 -12.96 3.39
N LYS A 148 9.94 -13.87 4.12
CA LYS A 148 10.34 -15.27 4.35
C LYS A 148 11.54 -15.43 5.28
N GLN A 149 11.64 -14.55 6.27
CA GLN A 149 12.67 -14.63 7.30
C GLN A 149 12.22 -15.49 8.50
N VAL A 150 13.18 -15.93 9.30
CA VAL A 150 13.06 -16.96 10.33
C VAL A 150 13.02 -16.37 11.74
N ASP A 151 12.90 -15.04 11.83
CA ASP A 151 13.11 -14.31 13.07
C ASP A 151 12.11 -14.69 14.17
N GLY A 152 10.90 -15.11 13.79
CA GLY A 152 9.88 -15.62 14.69
C GLY A 152 10.37 -16.77 15.58
N VAL A 153 11.28 -17.63 15.08
CA VAL A 153 11.84 -18.76 15.82
C VAL A 153 12.65 -18.30 17.02
N PHE A 154 13.66 -17.44 16.79
CA PHE A 154 14.51 -16.97 17.90
C PHE A 154 13.75 -15.95 18.77
N CYS A 155 12.85 -15.15 18.19
CA CYS A 155 12.02 -14.22 18.95
C CYS A 155 11.16 -14.94 20.00
N LEU A 156 10.54 -16.08 19.65
CA LEU A 156 9.77 -16.88 20.61
C LEU A 156 10.62 -17.32 21.80
N LEU A 157 11.81 -17.88 21.53
CA LEU A 157 12.72 -18.37 22.56
C LEU A 157 13.23 -17.23 23.45
N LEU A 158 13.66 -16.13 22.84
CA LEU A 158 14.18 -14.96 23.54
C LEU A 158 13.13 -14.32 24.45
N ILE A 159 11.91 -14.10 23.95
CA ILE A 159 10.83 -13.47 24.72
C ILE A 159 10.36 -14.42 25.81
N ALA A 160 10.26 -15.72 25.54
CA ALA A 160 9.96 -16.73 26.56
C ALA A 160 11.01 -16.71 27.68
N ALA A 161 12.30 -16.55 27.36
CA ALA A 161 13.35 -16.42 28.36
C ALA A 161 13.12 -15.20 29.28
N PHE A 162 12.81 -14.03 28.72
CA PHE A 162 12.52 -12.83 29.52
C PHE A 162 11.19 -12.92 30.30
N VAL A 163 10.18 -13.61 29.78
CA VAL A 163 8.95 -13.93 30.54
C VAL A 163 9.27 -14.86 31.71
N CYS A 164 10.13 -15.87 31.52
CA CYS A 164 10.60 -16.72 32.61
C CYS A 164 11.37 -15.92 33.67
N LEU A 165 12.23 -14.96 33.28
CA LEU A 165 12.92 -14.07 34.23
C LEU A 165 11.95 -13.18 35.01
N GLU A 166 10.94 -12.61 34.34
CA GLU A 166 9.87 -11.85 34.98
C GLU A 166 9.12 -12.69 36.03
N GLU A 167 8.96 -13.99 35.77
CA GLU A 167 8.39 -14.98 36.69
C GLU A 167 9.39 -15.59 37.69
N LYS A 168 10.65 -15.12 37.70
CA LYS A 168 11.74 -15.63 38.55
C LYS A 168 12.09 -17.11 38.32
N LYS A 169 11.84 -17.63 37.11
CA LYS A 169 12.22 -18.95 36.63
C LYS A 169 13.59 -18.91 35.95
N TRP A 170 14.64 -18.81 36.76
CA TRP A 170 16.02 -18.54 36.33
C TRP A 170 16.62 -19.58 35.38
N LEU A 171 16.59 -20.87 35.75
CA LEU A 171 17.23 -21.93 34.94
C LEU A 171 16.50 -22.18 33.62
N PRO A 172 15.14 -22.25 33.57
CA PRO A 172 14.42 -22.29 32.30
C PRO A 172 14.72 -21.09 31.40
N ALA A 173 14.82 -19.88 31.98
CA ALA A 173 15.19 -18.70 31.20
C ALA A 173 16.58 -18.82 30.56
N ALA A 174 17.56 -19.31 31.31
CA ALA A 174 18.92 -19.50 30.80
C ALA A 174 18.97 -20.55 29.67
N ALA A 175 18.26 -21.66 29.82
CA ALA A 175 18.16 -22.68 28.76
C ALA A 175 17.49 -22.12 27.49
N LEU A 176 16.36 -21.42 27.64
CA LEU A 176 15.66 -20.78 26.51
C LEU A 176 16.53 -19.73 25.80
N TYR A 177 17.29 -18.94 26.57
CA TYR A 177 18.26 -18.00 26.01
C TYR A 177 19.38 -18.72 25.25
N GLY A 178 19.89 -19.84 25.79
CA GLY A 178 20.87 -20.70 25.10
C GLY A 178 20.36 -21.24 23.77
N PHE A 179 19.12 -21.74 23.72
CA PHE A 179 18.49 -22.15 22.46
C PHE A 179 18.27 -20.97 21.51
N SER A 180 17.87 -19.80 22.02
CA SER A 180 17.77 -18.59 21.19
C SER A 180 19.12 -18.24 20.55
N LEU A 181 20.21 -18.36 21.30
CA LEU A 181 21.57 -18.13 20.81
C LEU A 181 21.99 -19.18 19.77
N ALA A 182 21.60 -20.43 19.97
CA ALA A 182 21.82 -21.52 19.02
C ALA A 182 21.07 -21.33 17.70
N VAL A 183 19.94 -20.61 17.70
CA VAL A 183 19.19 -20.28 16.48
C VAL A 183 19.76 -19.05 15.79
N LYS A 184 20.09 -17.98 16.54
CA LYS A 184 20.58 -16.73 15.95
C LYS A 184 21.57 -15.99 16.88
N PRO A 185 22.76 -15.59 16.38
CA PRO A 185 23.75 -14.85 17.19
C PRO A 185 23.23 -13.50 17.71
N GLN A 186 22.23 -12.94 17.04
CA GLN A 186 21.55 -11.70 17.43
C GLN A 186 21.04 -11.72 18.88
N ALA A 187 20.80 -12.91 19.47
CA ALA A 187 20.46 -13.03 20.89
C ALA A 187 21.54 -12.41 21.83
N LEU A 188 22.81 -12.38 21.41
CA LEU A 188 23.92 -11.77 22.17
C LEU A 188 23.69 -10.30 22.50
N LEU A 189 22.93 -9.57 21.66
CA LEU A 189 22.56 -8.18 21.92
C LEU A 189 21.79 -8.00 23.25
N PHE A 190 21.16 -9.06 23.76
CA PHE A 190 20.40 -9.03 25.02
C PHE A 190 21.19 -9.56 26.23
N GLY A 191 22.45 -9.99 26.03
CA GLY A 191 23.33 -10.48 27.08
C GLY A 191 23.50 -9.52 28.26
N PRO A 192 23.68 -8.19 28.05
CA PRO A 192 23.76 -7.22 29.14
C PRO A 192 22.50 -7.19 30.02
N VAL A 193 21.31 -7.34 29.43
CA VAL A 193 20.05 -7.40 30.17
C VAL A 193 19.97 -8.68 30.99
N LEU A 194 20.39 -9.81 30.41
CA LEU A 194 20.49 -11.09 31.10
C LEU A 194 21.44 -10.99 32.30
N ALA A 195 22.63 -10.42 32.11
CA ALA A 195 23.62 -10.23 33.16
C ALA A 195 23.03 -9.40 34.33
N VAL A 196 22.40 -8.27 34.02
CA VAL A 196 21.73 -7.43 35.02
C VAL A 196 20.60 -8.17 35.74
N ALA A 197 19.82 -9.00 35.04
CA ALA A 197 18.75 -9.78 35.65
C ALA A 197 19.28 -10.82 36.66
N PHE A 198 20.37 -11.52 36.33
CA PHE A 198 20.99 -12.50 37.25
C PHE A 198 21.80 -11.85 38.37
N LEU A 199 22.36 -10.65 38.15
CA LEU A 199 23.16 -9.91 39.15
C LEU A 199 22.32 -9.04 40.09
N ALA A 200 21.16 -8.53 39.67
CA ALA A 200 20.33 -7.68 40.53
C ALA A 200 19.94 -8.35 41.87
N PRO A 201 19.57 -9.65 41.92
CA PRO A 201 19.34 -10.37 43.18
C PRO A 201 20.58 -10.48 44.08
N LEU A 202 21.79 -10.47 43.51
CA LEU A 202 23.04 -10.51 44.25
C LEU A 202 23.28 -9.16 44.94
N LEU A 203 23.12 -8.05 44.20
CA LEU A 203 23.26 -6.68 44.72
C LEU A 203 22.20 -6.35 45.79
N ALA A 204 21.06 -7.03 45.72
CA ALA A 204 19.95 -6.96 46.66
C ALA A 204 20.17 -7.73 47.98
N ALA A 205 21.06 -8.73 47.98
CA ALA A 205 21.16 -9.68 49.07
C ALA A 205 21.86 -9.07 50.29
N ARG A 206 21.12 -8.82 51.36
CA ARG A 206 21.68 -8.37 52.66
C ARG A 206 22.32 -9.51 53.48
N GLN A 207 22.09 -10.76 53.09
CA GLN A 207 22.57 -11.95 53.81
C GLN A 207 23.36 -12.88 52.87
N ARG A 208 24.32 -13.63 53.44
CA ARG A 208 25.25 -14.49 52.70
C ARG A 208 24.58 -15.64 51.93
N ARG A 209 23.54 -16.27 52.49
CA ARG A 209 22.84 -17.41 51.87
C ARG A 209 22.08 -17.03 50.57
N PRO A 210 21.26 -15.95 50.54
CA PRO A 210 20.66 -15.45 49.30
C PRO A 210 21.68 -15.08 48.22
N ALA A 211 22.82 -14.50 48.61
CA ALA A 211 23.90 -14.16 47.67
C ALA A 211 24.52 -15.41 47.02
N LEU A 212 24.85 -16.44 47.81
CA LEU A 212 25.35 -17.72 47.28
C LEU A 212 24.34 -18.41 46.37
N THR A 213 23.04 -18.30 46.67
CA THR A 213 21.97 -18.85 45.84
C THR A 213 21.88 -18.13 44.48
N ALA A 214 22.03 -16.80 44.47
CA ALA A 214 22.07 -16.01 43.23
C ALA A 214 23.31 -16.35 42.38
N LEU A 215 24.49 -16.48 43.00
CA LEU A 215 25.72 -16.90 42.31
C LEU A 215 25.59 -18.31 41.72
N GLY A 216 25.08 -19.27 42.50
CA GLY A 216 24.86 -20.64 42.01
C GLY A 216 23.87 -20.69 40.85
N ARG A 217 22.80 -19.89 40.88
CA ARG A 217 21.87 -19.75 39.74
C ARG A 217 22.51 -19.13 38.52
N GLY A 218 23.37 -18.13 38.70
CA GLY A 218 24.13 -17.51 37.60
C GLY A 218 25.07 -18.51 36.93
N ALA A 219 25.86 -19.23 37.73
CA ALA A 219 26.79 -20.25 37.23
C ALA A 219 26.05 -21.41 36.52
N ALA A 220 25.02 -21.97 37.16
CA ALA A 220 24.20 -23.03 36.56
C ALA A 220 23.47 -22.55 35.30
N GLY A 221 23.00 -21.30 35.29
CA GLY A 221 22.40 -20.68 34.11
C GLY A 221 23.39 -20.57 32.94
N ALA A 222 24.61 -20.10 33.19
CA ALA A 222 25.65 -20.00 32.17
C ALA A 222 25.98 -21.38 31.57
N VAL A 223 26.14 -22.40 32.42
CA VAL A 223 26.37 -23.79 31.97
C VAL A 223 25.21 -24.30 31.12
N LEU A 224 23.95 -24.09 31.55
CA LEU A 224 22.78 -24.52 30.79
C LEU A 224 22.64 -23.81 29.43
N ALA A 225 22.94 -22.51 29.38
CA ALA A 225 22.88 -21.75 28.13
C ALA A 225 23.93 -22.27 27.13
N LEU A 226 25.16 -22.52 27.59
CA LEU A 226 26.21 -23.10 26.76
C LEU A 226 25.88 -24.53 26.35
N ALA A 227 25.37 -25.36 27.27
CA ALA A 227 24.97 -26.73 26.99
C ALA A 227 23.91 -26.80 25.90
N ALA A 228 22.95 -25.87 25.88
CA ALA A 228 21.95 -25.80 24.81
C ALA A 228 22.58 -25.51 23.44
N VAL A 229 23.55 -24.60 23.37
CA VAL A 229 24.29 -24.30 22.13
C VAL A 229 25.10 -25.52 21.66
N PHE A 230 25.87 -26.14 22.56
CA PHE A 230 26.66 -27.34 22.24
C PHE A 230 25.78 -28.53 21.82
N ALA A 231 24.64 -28.74 22.49
CA ALA A 231 23.71 -29.79 22.13
C ALA A 231 23.16 -29.61 20.70
N CYS A 232 22.87 -28.38 20.29
CA CYS A 232 22.43 -28.09 18.92
C CYS A 232 23.56 -28.26 17.89
N ALA A 233 24.81 -28.01 18.29
CA ALA A 233 25.98 -28.12 17.42
C ALA A 233 26.45 -29.56 17.20
N LEU A 234 26.15 -30.48 18.13
CA LEU A 234 26.67 -31.86 18.11
C LEU A 234 26.43 -32.61 16.79
N PRO A 235 25.25 -32.55 16.14
CA PRO A 235 25.02 -33.24 14.86
C PRO A 235 25.84 -32.70 13.68
N PHE A 236 26.41 -31.50 13.82
CA PHE A 236 27.15 -30.78 12.78
C PHE A 236 28.66 -30.83 12.96
N TRP A 237 29.12 -31.56 13.99
CA TRP A 237 30.53 -31.58 14.35
C TRP A 237 31.40 -32.23 13.26
N GLY A 238 30.92 -33.30 12.62
CA GLY A 238 31.55 -33.90 11.44
C GLY A 238 33.08 -33.96 11.51
N SER A 239 33.73 -33.29 10.55
CA SER A 239 35.19 -33.11 10.48
C SER A 239 35.69 -31.74 10.96
N GLN A 240 34.87 -30.98 11.68
CA GLN A 240 35.23 -29.65 12.20
C GLN A 240 36.26 -29.74 13.34
N ASP A 241 37.11 -28.72 13.45
CA ASP A 241 38.04 -28.60 14.58
C ASP A 241 37.32 -28.12 15.86
N ALA A 242 38.03 -28.04 16.99
CA ALA A 242 37.42 -27.66 18.27
C ALA A 242 37.01 -26.17 18.38
N GLY A 243 37.60 -25.30 17.57
CA GLY A 243 37.39 -23.84 17.54
C GLY A 243 36.33 -23.37 16.56
N TRP A 244 35.88 -24.21 15.63
CA TRP A 244 34.95 -23.83 14.55
C TRP A 244 33.70 -23.08 15.04
N LEU A 245 33.13 -23.51 16.17
CA LEU A 245 31.92 -22.91 16.72
C LEU A 245 32.20 -21.50 17.24
N TRP A 246 33.36 -21.27 17.84
CA TRP A 246 33.79 -19.94 18.25
C TRP A 246 33.98 -19.02 17.03
N GLU A 247 34.64 -19.52 15.99
CA GLU A 247 34.81 -18.80 14.72
C GLU A 247 33.47 -18.47 14.06
N LYS A 248 32.50 -19.40 14.10
CA LYS A 248 31.15 -19.21 13.58
C LYS A 248 30.44 -18.02 14.24
N TYR A 249 30.50 -17.89 15.57
CA TYR A 249 29.85 -16.76 16.26
C TYR A 249 30.63 -15.45 16.12
N THR A 250 31.97 -15.49 16.11
CA THR A 250 32.80 -14.28 16.02
C THR A 250 32.85 -13.68 14.61
N SER A 251 32.89 -14.50 13.56
CA SER A 251 32.82 -14.04 12.16
C SER A 251 31.47 -13.42 11.80
N THR A 252 30.35 -13.99 12.28
CA THR A 252 29.03 -13.38 12.08
C THR A 252 28.93 -12.03 12.79
N ALA A 253 29.56 -11.84 13.96
CA ALA A 253 29.56 -10.57 14.69
C ALA A 253 30.40 -9.46 14.01
N SER A 254 31.33 -9.81 13.12
CA SER A 254 32.12 -8.86 12.33
C SER A 254 31.51 -8.52 10.97
N SER A 255 30.38 -9.16 10.62
CA SER A 255 29.68 -8.93 9.35
C SER A 255 29.07 -7.52 9.29
N TYR A 256 28.96 -6.97 8.06
CA TYR A 256 28.45 -5.63 7.77
C TYR A 256 29.19 -4.47 8.46
N PRO A 257 30.44 -4.16 8.06
CA PRO A 257 31.26 -3.08 8.65
C PRO A 257 30.79 -1.68 8.23
N TYR A 258 29.50 -1.40 8.38
CA TYR A 258 28.84 -0.13 8.03
C TYR A 258 28.22 0.50 9.27
N ALA A 259 28.00 1.81 9.21
CA ALA A 259 27.27 2.54 10.24
C ALA A 259 25.85 1.97 10.42
N SER A 260 25.11 1.85 9.33
CA SER A 260 23.86 1.09 9.28
C SER A 260 23.68 0.53 7.87
N VAL A 261 23.13 -0.66 7.75
CA VAL A 261 22.80 -1.30 6.48
C VAL A 261 21.30 -1.40 6.40
N ASN A 262 20.66 -0.43 5.78
CA ASN A 262 19.21 -0.33 5.67
C ASN A 262 18.44 -0.27 7.00
N GLY A 263 19.09 -0.32 8.17
CA GLY A 263 18.44 -0.02 9.44
C GLY A 263 18.10 1.46 9.54
N TYR A 264 16.82 1.82 9.40
CA TYR A 264 16.37 3.21 9.47
C TYR A 264 16.29 3.66 10.93
N ASN A 265 17.47 3.93 11.49
CA ASN A 265 17.71 4.35 12.87
C ASN A 265 18.28 5.78 12.94
N LEU A 266 18.81 6.20 14.10
CA LEU A 266 19.38 7.52 14.31
C LEU A 266 20.59 7.82 13.41
N LEU A 267 21.46 6.83 13.20
CA LEU A 267 22.64 7.00 12.35
C LEU A 267 22.20 7.24 10.89
N THR A 268 21.23 6.46 10.41
CA THR A 268 20.61 6.65 9.09
C THR A 268 19.88 8.00 8.96
N LEU A 269 19.26 8.52 10.03
CA LEU A 269 18.65 9.85 10.04
C LEU A 269 19.67 10.95 9.68
N PHE A 270 20.91 10.80 10.16
CA PHE A 270 22.03 11.69 9.87
C PHE A 270 22.77 11.36 8.56
N GLY A 271 22.23 10.45 7.73
CA GLY A 271 22.78 10.10 6.42
C GLY A 271 23.77 8.94 6.41
N ALA A 272 23.88 8.18 7.50
CA ALA A 272 24.86 7.09 7.60
C ALA A 272 24.41 5.75 6.99
N ASN A 273 23.31 5.71 6.23
CA ASN A 273 22.88 4.46 5.57
C ASN A 273 23.93 4.05 4.52
N TRP A 274 24.40 2.80 4.59
CA TRP A 274 25.49 2.27 3.76
C TRP A 274 26.83 3.01 3.85
N GLN A 275 27.01 3.91 4.82
CA GLN A 275 28.31 4.53 5.06
C GLN A 275 29.26 3.56 5.78
N PRO A 276 30.53 3.45 5.38
CA PRO A 276 31.52 2.67 6.12
C PRO A 276 31.56 3.09 7.59
N GLN A 277 31.70 2.13 8.51
CA GLN A 277 31.67 2.43 9.94
C GLN A 277 32.84 3.32 10.40
N ASP A 278 33.96 3.27 9.67
CA ASP A 278 35.18 4.04 9.88
C ASP A 278 35.16 5.40 9.17
N ALA A 279 34.13 5.69 8.37
CA ALA A 279 33.96 7.01 7.74
C ALA A 279 33.71 8.09 8.81
N PRO A 280 34.19 9.33 8.58
CA PRO A 280 33.98 10.44 9.50
C PRO A 280 32.50 10.83 9.55
N ALA A 281 31.95 10.88 10.77
CA ALA A 281 30.60 11.35 11.03
C ALA A 281 30.59 12.84 11.39
N LEU A 282 31.54 13.27 12.23
CA LEU A 282 31.73 14.67 12.62
C LEU A 282 33.20 14.93 12.95
N GLY A 283 33.93 15.61 12.05
CA GLY A 283 35.37 15.81 12.19
C GLY A 283 36.11 14.47 12.31
N PRO A 284 36.94 14.25 13.36
CA PRO A 284 37.67 12.99 13.54
C PRO A 284 36.81 11.85 14.12
N VAL A 285 35.57 12.12 14.52
CA VAL A 285 34.69 11.11 15.12
C VAL A 285 34.05 10.28 14.02
N THR A 286 34.32 8.97 14.02
CA THR A 286 33.73 8.02 13.05
C THR A 286 32.33 7.55 13.47
N TRP A 287 31.59 6.97 12.53
CA TRP A 287 30.29 6.35 12.84
C TRP A 287 30.41 5.22 13.87
N GLN A 288 31.49 4.45 13.82
CA GLN A 288 31.79 3.40 14.80
C GLN A 288 31.98 3.99 16.20
N MET A 289 32.68 5.13 16.34
CA MET A 289 32.86 5.81 17.62
C MET A 289 31.52 6.28 18.19
N LEU A 290 30.67 6.90 17.37
CA LEU A 290 29.32 7.31 17.78
C LEU A 290 28.46 6.11 18.19
N GLY A 291 28.44 5.06 17.37
CA GLY A 291 27.70 3.85 17.67
C GLY A 291 28.17 3.15 18.94
N SER A 292 29.48 3.11 19.18
CA SER A 292 30.07 2.53 20.39
C SER A 292 29.74 3.35 21.64
N ALA A 293 29.76 4.69 21.54
CA ALA A 293 29.29 5.58 22.59
C ALA A 293 27.78 5.37 22.87
N GLY A 294 26.98 5.15 21.83
CA GLY A 294 25.56 4.80 21.95
C GLY A 294 25.32 3.50 22.73
N ILE A 295 26.09 2.44 22.43
CA ILE A 295 26.03 1.17 23.18
C ILE A 295 26.41 1.38 24.65
N ALA A 296 27.49 2.13 24.92
CA ALA A 296 27.91 2.44 26.28
C ALA A 296 26.83 3.20 27.05
N LEU A 297 26.23 4.23 26.44
CA LEU A 297 25.14 5.01 27.02
C LEU A 297 23.91 4.14 27.32
N ALA A 298 23.50 3.30 26.37
CA ALA A 298 22.38 2.37 26.55
C ALA A 298 22.64 1.39 27.70
N THR A 299 23.88 0.93 27.86
CA THR A 299 24.27 -0.04 28.89
C THR A 299 24.33 0.60 30.28
N VAL A 300 24.85 1.84 30.38
CA VAL A 300 24.81 2.62 31.62
C VAL A 300 23.35 2.93 32.02
N ALA A 301 22.52 3.35 31.06
CA ALA A 301 21.10 3.58 31.29
C ALA A 301 20.37 2.31 31.74
N LEU A 302 20.66 1.15 31.13
CA LEU A 302 20.13 -0.15 31.55
C LEU A 302 20.47 -0.46 33.01
N ALA A 303 21.75 -0.32 33.39
CA ALA A 303 22.20 -0.58 34.77
C ALA A 303 21.50 0.36 35.77
N TYR A 304 21.39 1.64 35.43
CA TYR A 304 20.67 2.62 36.23
C TYR A 304 19.17 2.29 36.38
N LEU A 305 18.48 1.99 35.28
CA LEU A 305 17.06 1.64 35.27
C LEU A 305 16.78 0.34 36.05
N ALA A 306 17.67 -0.63 35.94
CA ALA A 306 17.60 -1.87 36.71
C ALA A 306 17.72 -1.61 38.21
N TRP A 307 18.70 -0.81 38.62
CA TRP A 307 18.86 -0.41 40.01
C TRP A 307 17.68 0.41 40.54
N SER A 308 17.23 1.40 39.76
CA SER A 308 16.10 2.28 40.11
C SER A 308 14.80 1.50 40.26
N SER A 309 14.47 0.67 39.26
CA SER A 309 13.28 -0.19 39.31
C SER A 309 13.35 -1.23 40.43
N TRP A 310 14.54 -1.76 40.73
CA TRP A 310 14.73 -2.66 41.86
C TRP A 310 14.46 -1.94 43.19
N LYS A 311 15.03 -0.75 43.40
CA LYS A 311 14.77 0.07 44.60
C LYS A 311 13.29 0.42 44.75
N ALA A 312 12.60 0.68 43.65
CA ALA A 312 11.17 0.96 43.62
C ALA A 312 10.28 -0.30 43.79
N GLY A 313 10.85 -1.50 43.90
CA GLY A 313 10.09 -2.77 43.99
C GLY A 313 9.38 -3.15 42.69
N ARG A 314 9.85 -2.60 41.56
CA ARG A 314 9.23 -2.64 40.22
C ARG A 314 10.13 -3.27 39.16
N PHE A 315 11.16 -4.00 39.56
CA PHE A 315 12.11 -4.64 38.66
C PHE A 315 11.39 -5.53 37.63
N SER A 316 11.61 -5.26 36.34
CA SER A 316 10.96 -5.98 35.23
C SER A 316 11.97 -6.27 34.11
N PRO A 317 12.48 -7.51 34.03
CA PRO A 317 13.35 -7.96 32.94
C PRO A 317 12.76 -7.69 31.56
N LEU A 318 11.44 -7.88 31.38
CA LEU A 318 10.77 -7.61 30.11
C LEU A 318 10.85 -6.13 29.71
N LEU A 319 10.61 -5.22 30.65
CA LEU A 319 10.67 -3.78 30.40
C LEU A 319 12.09 -3.32 30.05
N LEU A 320 13.09 -3.85 30.77
CA LEU A 320 14.50 -3.55 30.53
C LEU A 320 15.00 -4.12 29.19
N ALA A 321 14.57 -5.32 28.82
CA ALA A 321 14.89 -5.93 27.53
C ALA A 321 14.28 -5.14 26.36
N ALA A 322 13.03 -4.68 26.50
CA ALA A 322 12.39 -3.82 25.52
C ALA A 322 13.15 -2.50 25.32
N PHE A 323 13.52 -1.81 26.41
CA PHE A 323 14.34 -0.60 26.33
C PHE A 323 15.69 -0.85 25.65
N TYR A 324 16.43 -1.86 26.12
CA TYR A 324 17.80 -2.09 25.65
C TYR A 324 17.85 -2.53 24.20
N GLY A 325 16.95 -3.42 23.78
CA GLY A 325 16.87 -3.88 22.39
C GLY A 325 16.61 -2.73 21.41
N VAL A 326 15.67 -1.83 21.73
CA VAL A 326 15.41 -0.66 20.87
C VAL A 326 16.58 0.32 20.96
N ALA A 327 17.13 0.60 22.16
CA ALA A 327 18.26 1.51 22.31
C ALA A 327 19.49 1.07 21.49
N VAL A 328 19.80 -0.23 21.48
CA VAL A 328 20.88 -0.78 20.65
C VAL A 328 20.57 -0.56 19.16
N PHE A 329 19.37 -0.90 18.68
CA PHE A 329 19.01 -0.66 17.28
C PHE A 329 19.10 0.82 16.89
N THR A 330 18.58 1.72 17.75
CA THR A 330 18.51 3.15 17.47
C THR A 330 19.89 3.81 17.49
N LEU A 331 20.74 3.47 18.46
CA LEU A 331 21.96 4.24 18.79
C LEU A 331 23.27 3.59 18.33
N SER A 332 23.28 2.31 17.96
CA SER A 332 24.52 1.59 17.64
C SER A 332 24.81 1.52 16.13
N HIS A 333 26.04 1.10 15.81
CA HIS A 333 26.50 0.84 14.45
C HIS A 333 26.32 -0.65 14.07
N ARG A 334 26.50 -1.02 12.79
CA ARG A 334 26.27 -2.39 12.25
C ARG A 334 24.84 -2.91 12.39
N MET A 335 23.87 -2.01 12.36
CA MET A 335 22.46 -2.37 12.44
C MET A 335 21.89 -2.66 11.05
N HIS A 336 20.98 -3.62 10.96
CA HIS A 336 20.24 -3.97 9.75
C HIS A 336 18.73 -3.88 10.02
N GLU A 337 17.87 -3.64 9.02
CA GLU A 337 16.45 -3.27 9.25
C GLU A 337 15.65 -4.25 10.11
N ARG A 338 15.99 -5.55 10.08
CA ARG A 338 15.32 -6.60 10.84
C ARG A 338 15.76 -6.69 12.30
N TYR A 339 16.86 -6.04 12.68
CA TYR A 339 17.39 -6.17 14.02
C TYR A 339 16.46 -5.62 15.11
N ILE A 340 15.50 -4.78 14.72
CA ILE A 340 14.46 -4.24 15.61
C ILE A 340 13.33 -5.23 15.94
N ILE A 341 13.08 -6.27 15.13
CA ILE A 341 11.93 -7.18 15.29
C ILE A 341 11.82 -7.80 16.70
N PRO A 342 12.88 -8.40 17.30
CA PRO A 342 12.79 -8.92 18.66
C PRO A 342 12.49 -7.83 19.70
N ALA A 343 13.09 -6.65 19.53
CA ALA A 343 12.89 -5.53 20.43
C ALA A 343 11.45 -4.99 20.36
N LEU A 344 10.87 -4.90 19.16
CA LEU A 344 9.49 -4.51 18.93
C LEU A 344 8.50 -5.41 19.67
N LEU A 345 8.70 -6.74 19.59
CA LEU A 345 7.87 -7.71 20.29
C LEU A 345 8.06 -7.69 21.81
N LEU A 346 9.28 -7.39 22.29
CA LEU A 346 9.54 -7.13 23.71
C LEU A 346 8.80 -5.87 24.21
N VAL A 347 8.71 -4.80 23.42
CA VAL A 347 7.89 -3.62 23.75
C VAL A 347 6.42 -4.00 23.90
N LEU A 348 5.88 -4.84 23.00
CA LEU A 348 4.50 -5.33 23.11
C LEU A 348 4.30 -6.23 24.34
N ALA A 349 5.25 -7.11 24.64
CA ALA A 349 5.21 -7.94 25.85
C ALA A 349 5.29 -7.09 27.14
N ALA A 350 6.13 -6.04 27.15
CA ALA A 350 6.18 -5.08 28.23
C ALA A 350 4.86 -4.30 28.36
N ALA A 351 4.25 -3.89 27.26
CA ALA A 351 2.93 -3.27 27.25
C ALA A 351 1.84 -4.21 27.80
N ALA A 352 1.88 -5.50 27.45
CA ALA A 352 0.98 -6.54 27.99
C ALA A 352 1.16 -6.72 29.51
N ARG A 353 2.40 -6.61 30.01
CA ARG A 353 2.73 -6.73 31.42
C ARG A 353 2.34 -5.50 32.25
N TRP A 354 2.50 -4.30 31.68
CA TRP A 354 2.41 -3.03 32.38
C TRP A 354 1.11 -2.25 32.12
N GLY A 355 0.48 -2.40 30.96
CA GLY A 355 -0.74 -1.67 30.62
C GLY A 355 -0.60 -0.17 30.38
N ASP A 356 0.63 0.32 30.27
CA ASP A 356 0.87 1.73 30.03
C ASP A 356 0.62 2.06 28.55
N LYS A 357 -0.27 3.02 28.30
CA LYS A 357 -0.62 3.45 26.94
C LYS A 357 0.56 4.02 26.15
N ARG A 358 1.61 4.52 26.83
CA ARG A 358 2.83 5.03 26.18
C ARG A 358 3.63 3.90 25.55
N LEU A 359 3.72 2.74 26.20
CA LEU A 359 4.37 1.55 25.65
C LEU A 359 3.66 1.04 24.39
N LEU A 360 2.31 1.05 24.40
CA LEU A 360 1.52 0.75 23.20
C LEU A 360 1.73 1.78 22.09
N GLY A 361 1.82 3.07 22.44
CA GLY A 361 2.17 4.13 21.48
C GLY A 361 3.56 3.93 20.87
N ALA A 362 4.55 3.56 21.68
CA ALA A 362 5.91 3.28 21.23
C ALA A 362 5.92 2.06 20.30
N PHE A 363 5.27 0.96 20.68
CA PHE A 363 5.08 -0.20 19.80
C PHE A 363 4.42 0.19 18.46
N GLY A 364 3.41 1.05 18.48
CA GLY A 364 2.74 1.51 17.25
C GLY A 364 3.67 2.28 16.32
N LEU A 365 4.43 3.25 16.85
CA LEU A 365 5.40 4.03 16.06
C LEU A 365 6.52 3.15 15.51
N LEU A 366 7.12 2.31 16.36
CA LEU A 366 8.20 1.40 15.98
C LEU A 366 7.72 0.37 14.96
N SER A 367 6.53 -0.23 15.15
CA SER A 367 5.98 -1.19 14.17
C SER A 367 5.69 -0.54 12.83
N LEU A 368 5.27 0.73 12.80
CA LEU A 368 5.01 1.48 11.58
C LEU A 368 6.31 1.81 10.85
N SER A 369 7.32 2.31 11.56
CA SER A 369 8.62 2.59 10.93
C SER A 369 9.26 1.29 10.43
N SER A 370 9.19 0.20 11.20
CA SER A 370 9.74 -1.10 10.79
C SER A 370 9.08 -1.66 9.54
N VAL A 371 7.74 -1.62 9.41
CA VAL A 371 7.11 -2.17 8.20
C VAL A 371 7.43 -1.36 6.95
N VAL A 372 7.54 -0.02 7.07
CA VAL A 372 7.95 0.82 5.94
C VAL A 372 9.43 0.60 5.61
N ASN A 373 10.29 0.47 6.62
CA ASN A 373 11.69 0.14 6.43
C ASN A 373 11.84 -1.20 5.68
N LEU A 374 11.16 -2.25 6.13
CA LEU A 374 11.18 -3.55 5.45
C LEU A 374 10.64 -3.46 4.03
N ALA A 375 9.52 -2.73 3.84
CA ALA A 375 8.91 -2.59 2.54
C ALA A 375 9.84 -1.91 1.53
N MET A 376 10.50 -0.81 1.92
CA MET A 376 11.43 -0.09 1.06
C MET A 376 12.62 -0.98 0.64
N VAL A 377 13.16 -1.75 1.58
CA VAL A 377 14.30 -2.65 1.31
C VAL A 377 13.88 -3.81 0.42
N LEU A 378 12.76 -4.47 0.71
CA LEU A 378 12.25 -5.57 -0.12
C LEU A 378 11.97 -5.09 -1.54
N THR A 379 11.36 -3.91 -1.72
CA THR A 379 11.10 -3.36 -3.05
C THR A 379 12.36 -2.93 -3.79
N SER A 380 13.45 -2.60 -3.08
CA SER A 380 14.73 -2.26 -3.72
C SER A 380 15.49 -3.46 -4.26
N ASN A 381 15.08 -4.68 -3.88
CA ASN A 381 15.74 -5.89 -4.30
C ASN A 381 15.38 -6.23 -5.76
N GLY A 382 16.38 -6.20 -6.66
CA GLY A 382 16.22 -6.64 -8.04
C GLY A 382 15.40 -5.70 -8.95
N THR A 383 15.25 -4.43 -8.58
CA THR A 383 14.48 -3.46 -9.38
C THR A 383 15.36 -2.39 -10.03
N GLU A 384 14.94 -1.92 -11.20
CA GLU A 384 15.45 -0.72 -11.87
C GLU A 384 14.68 0.55 -11.46
N ASP A 385 13.89 0.48 -10.37
CA ASP A 385 13.08 1.58 -9.89
C ASP A 385 13.95 2.81 -9.54
N GLN A 386 13.96 3.78 -10.46
CA GLN A 386 14.69 5.05 -10.33
C GLN A 386 14.29 5.86 -9.09
N PHE A 387 13.13 5.63 -8.48
CA PHE A 387 12.77 6.30 -7.24
C PHE A 387 13.62 5.83 -6.07
N LEU A 388 13.93 4.54 -6.00
CA LEU A 388 14.66 3.97 -4.87
C LEU A 388 16.12 4.44 -4.80
N SER A 389 16.68 4.88 -5.92
CA SER A 389 17.97 5.57 -6.03
C SER A 389 17.85 7.10 -6.03
N SER A 390 16.64 7.67 -5.99
CA SER A 390 16.43 9.11 -6.07
C SER A 390 16.69 9.85 -4.75
N ALA A 391 16.94 11.16 -4.84
CA ALA A 391 16.98 12.04 -3.68
C ALA A 391 15.68 12.03 -2.86
N THR A 392 14.54 11.67 -3.46
CA THR A 392 13.26 11.56 -2.74
C THR A 392 13.22 10.32 -1.85
N ALA A 393 13.82 9.20 -2.29
CA ALA A 393 13.98 8.03 -1.42
C ALA A 393 14.83 8.37 -0.19
N VAL A 394 15.89 9.16 -0.33
CA VAL A 394 16.70 9.64 0.81
C VAL A 394 15.85 10.44 1.81
N VAL A 395 14.98 11.32 1.33
CA VAL A 395 14.04 12.06 2.21
C VAL A 395 13.10 11.11 2.93
N MET A 396 12.54 10.12 2.24
CA MET A 396 11.65 9.11 2.84
C MET A 396 12.38 8.28 3.90
N ILE A 397 13.60 7.82 3.62
CA ILE A 397 14.45 7.09 4.59
C ILE A 397 14.61 7.91 5.86
N ARG A 398 14.93 9.21 5.75
CA ARG A 398 15.07 10.10 6.91
C ARG A 398 13.76 10.28 7.67
N ILE A 399 12.62 10.42 6.98
CA ILE A 399 11.30 10.51 7.64
C ILE A 399 11.02 9.23 8.44
N VAL A 400 11.27 8.06 7.86
CA VAL A 400 11.03 6.78 8.55
C VAL A 400 11.96 6.62 9.75
N SER A 401 13.25 6.98 9.61
CA SER A 401 14.19 7.05 10.73
C SER A 401 13.73 8.01 11.84
N ALA A 402 13.17 9.17 11.49
CA ALA A 402 12.67 10.12 12.49
C ALA A 402 11.46 9.55 13.27
N VAL A 403 10.59 8.79 12.61
CA VAL A 403 9.47 8.10 13.26
C VAL A 403 9.97 7.01 14.20
N GLU A 404 11.00 6.25 13.81
CA GLU A 404 11.66 5.26 14.67
C GLU A 404 12.25 5.92 15.92
N VAL A 405 13.04 6.99 15.75
CA VAL A 405 13.64 7.76 16.85
C VAL A 405 12.57 8.36 17.77
N ALA A 406 11.44 8.84 17.23
CA ALA A 406 10.31 9.31 18.02
C ALA A 406 9.66 8.16 18.82
N GLY A 407 9.53 6.98 18.22
CA GLY A 407 9.09 5.76 18.89
C GLY A 407 10.01 5.36 20.04
N PHE A 408 11.33 5.43 19.82
CA PHE A 408 12.33 5.22 20.85
C PHE A 408 12.22 6.27 21.97
N GLY A 409 12.12 7.57 21.65
CA GLY A 409 11.94 8.63 22.64
C GLY A 409 10.70 8.42 23.52
N LEU A 410 9.58 7.99 22.91
CA LEU A 410 8.36 7.65 23.65
C LEU A 410 8.55 6.43 24.57
N LEU A 411 9.31 5.42 24.11
CA LEU A 411 9.68 4.26 24.92
C LEU A 411 10.57 4.66 26.11
N VAL A 412 11.60 5.48 25.88
CA VAL A 412 12.49 6.01 26.94
C VAL A 412 11.66 6.70 28.01
N TRP A 413 10.77 7.61 27.62
CA TRP A 413 9.89 8.30 28.57
C TRP A 413 9.01 7.33 29.36
N ALA A 414 8.41 6.34 28.69
CA ALA A 414 7.58 5.35 29.36
C ALA A 414 8.38 4.52 30.38
N VAL A 415 9.53 3.97 29.97
CA VAL A 415 10.37 3.09 30.79
C VAL A 415 10.93 3.85 31.99
N PHE A 416 11.46 5.06 31.78
CA PHE A 416 11.97 5.91 32.84
C PHE A 416 10.85 6.17 33.88
N SER A 417 9.71 6.72 33.46
CA SER A 417 8.59 6.95 34.40
C SER A 417 8.18 5.70 35.19
N LEU A 418 8.09 4.54 34.54
CA LEU A 418 7.69 3.30 35.20
C LEU A 418 8.74 2.80 36.22
N CYS A 419 10.03 2.90 35.88
CA CYS A 419 11.14 2.53 36.77
C CYS A 419 11.28 3.48 37.96
N TRP A 420 11.02 4.78 37.79
CA TRP A 420 11.07 5.78 38.87
C TRP A 420 9.88 5.75 39.84
N GLY A 421 8.86 4.95 39.55
CA GLY A 421 7.72 4.83 40.45
C GLY A 421 6.49 5.67 40.07
N GLU A 422 6.49 6.38 38.93
CA GLU A 422 5.32 7.14 38.49
C GLU A 422 4.08 6.25 38.30
N THR A 423 2.91 6.88 38.27
CA THR A 423 1.64 6.18 38.07
C THR A 423 1.55 5.62 36.65
N VAL A 424 1.16 4.34 36.55
CA VAL A 424 0.90 3.68 35.27
C VAL A 424 -0.24 4.41 34.57
N ARG A 425 0.00 4.86 33.33
CA ARG A 425 -1.04 5.50 32.53
C ARG A 425 -1.86 4.43 31.83
N GLU A 426 -2.79 3.84 32.58
CA GLU A 426 -3.53 2.68 32.12
C GLU A 426 -4.29 2.95 30.82
N TYR A 427 -4.19 1.98 29.92
CA TYR A 427 -5.09 1.87 28.77
C TYR A 427 -6.47 1.39 29.26
N VAL A 428 -7.35 2.35 29.54
CA VAL A 428 -8.73 2.06 29.97
C VAL A 428 -9.58 1.78 28.74
N LEU A 429 -9.96 0.51 28.61
CA LEU A 429 -11.02 0.09 27.70
C LEU A 429 -12.36 0.23 28.39
N THR A 430 -13.08 1.29 28.04
CA THR A 430 -14.51 1.37 28.32
C THR A 430 -15.19 0.14 27.73
N ALA A 431 -16.03 -0.52 28.52
CA ALA A 431 -16.92 -1.56 27.98
C ALA A 431 -17.69 -0.92 26.81
N PRO A 432 -17.83 -1.62 25.66
CA PRO A 432 -18.65 -1.08 24.59
C PRO A 432 -20.06 -0.90 25.17
N ALA A 433 -20.50 0.36 25.24
CA ALA A 433 -21.88 0.67 25.56
C ALA A 433 -22.78 -0.11 24.57
N VAL A 434 -23.99 -0.47 25.01
CA VAL A 434 -25.02 -0.92 24.08
C VAL A 434 -25.07 0.12 22.95
N PRO A 435 -24.90 -0.28 21.67
CA PRO A 435 -24.87 0.67 20.58
C PRO A 435 -26.13 1.52 20.61
N ALA A 436 -25.99 2.82 20.84
CA ALA A 436 -27.12 3.74 20.83
C ALA A 436 -27.60 3.93 19.39
N ALA A 437 -28.90 4.19 19.23
CA ALA A 437 -29.43 4.62 17.95
C ALA A 437 -28.68 5.90 17.51
N PRO A 438 -28.26 5.99 16.24
CA PRO A 438 -27.62 7.18 15.73
C PRO A 438 -28.57 8.37 15.81
N ALA A 439 -28.03 9.56 16.09
CA ALA A 439 -28.83 10.78 16.02
C ALA A 439 -29.40 10.99 14.60
N PRO A 440 -30.60 11.59 14.45
CA PRO A 440 -31.21 11.84 13.15
C PRO A 440 -30.33 12.74 12.28
N GLN A 441 -30.51 12.63 10.96
CA GLN A 441 -29.83 13.51 10.01
C GLN A 441 -30.48 14.91 10.04
N PRO A 442 -29.69 15.99 10.00
CA PRO A 442 -30.25 17.34 9.94
C PRO A 442 -31.03 17.53 8.63
N ALA A 443 -32.12 18.30 8.70
CA ALA A 443 -32.90 18.67 7.53
C ALA A 443 -32.04 19.49 6.57
N TRP A 444 -32.30 19.37 5.26
CA TRP A 444 -31.62 20.18 4.26
C TRP A 444 -32.06 21.64 4.35
N SER A 445 -31.11 22.56 4.38
CA SER A 445 -31.41 23.99 4.22
C SER A 445 -31.25 24.43 2.77
N ARG A 446 -31.99 25.45 2.34
CA ARG A 446 -31.82 26.03 0.99
C ARG A 446 -30.39 26.54 0.78
N LYS A 447 -29.79 27.18 1.79
CA LYS A 447 -28.41 27.70 1.74
C LYS A 447 -27.39 26.60 1.49
N GLU A 448 -27.58 25.46 2.17
CA GLU A 448 -26.75 24.27 2.02
C GLU A 448 -26.84 23.68 0.61
N GLY A 449 -28.06 23.51 0.08
CA GLY A 449 -28.27 23.01 -1.28
C GLY A 449 -27.65 23.94 -2.34
N LEU A 450 -27.84 25.25 -2.20
CA LEU A 450 -27.24 26.24 -3.10
C LEU A 450 -25.71 26.24 -3.03
N ALA A 451 -25.12 26.10 -1.83
CA ALA A 451 -23.67 26.06 -1.68
C ALA A 451 -23.06 24.80 -2.33
N LEU A 452 -23.71 23.64 -2.17
CA LEU A 452 -23.29 22.40 -2.83
C LEU A 452 -23.42 22.52 -4.36
N ALA A 453 -24.54 23.07 -4.84
CA ALA A 453 -24.75 23.30 -6.27
C ALA A 453 -23.70 24.25 -6.85
N ALA A 454 -23.36 25.34 -6.15
CA ALA A 454 -22.34 26.29 -6.57
C ALA A 454 -20.94 25.64 -6.68
N VAL A 455 -20.52 24.87 -5.67
CA VAL A 455 -19.22 24.16 -5.72
C VAL A 455 -19.21 23.11 -6.83
N THR A 456 -20.32 22.39 -7.01
CA THR A 456 -20.43 21.37 -8.06
C THR A 456 -20.40 22.01 -9.45
N LEU A 457 -21.11 23.12 -9.66
CA LEU A 457 -21.11 23.87 -10.91
C LEU A 457 -19.72 24.45 -11.21
N ALA A 458 -19.06 25.07 -10.22
CA ALA A 458 -17.69 25.56 -10.40
C ALA A 458 -16.72 24.43 -10.77
N THR A 459 -16.87 23.26 -10.12
CA THR A 459 -16.09 22.06 -10.46
C THR A 459 -16.38 21.61 -11.89
N ALA A 460 -17.64 21.64 -12.32
CA ALA A 460 -18.05 21.28 -13.68
C ALA A 460 -17.44 22.23 -14.72
N LEU A 461 -17.60 23.54 -14.53
CA LEU A 461 -17.04 24.55 -15.44
C LEU A 461 -15.54 24.34 -15.65
N VAL A 462 -14.78 24.15 -14.56
CA VAL A 462 -13.34 23.89 -14.63
C VAL A 462 -13.02 22.53 -15.24
N SER A 463 -13.76 21.47 -14.88
CA SER A 463 -13.49 20.10 -15.35
C SER A 463 -13.84 19.89 -16.83
N PHE A 464 -14.79 20.64 -17.39
CA PHE A 464 -15.15 20.58 -18.81
C PHE A 464 -14.40 21.61 -19.67
N TRP A 465 -13.80 22.64 -19.07
CA TRP A 465 -13.02 23.64 -19.81
C TRP A 465 -11.83 22.99 -20.54
N ASN A 466 -11.72 23.21 -21.86
CA ASN A 466 -10.66 22.62 -22.69
C ASN A 466 -10.50 21.10 -22.49
N LEU A 467 -11.58 20.34 -22.38
CA LEU A 467 -11.50 18.89 -22.15
C LEU A 467 -10.89 18.13 -23.35
N GLY A 468 -11.22 18.57 -24.56
CA GLY A 468 -10.74 18.04 -25.82
C GLY A 468 -11.50 18.70 -26.96
N ASP A 469 -11.03 18.49 -28.18
CA ASP A 469 -11.70 19.03 -29.37
C ASP A 469 -12.98 18.23 -29.63
N MET A 470 -14.02 18.91 -30.14
CA MET A 470 -15.31 18.30 -30.49
C MET A 470 -15.37 17.89 -31.97
N THR A 471 -14.28 18.10 -32.70
CA THR A 471 -14.16 17.84 -34.13
C THR A 471 -12.78 17.24 -34.39
N VAL A 472 -12.76 16.08 -35.01
CA VAL A 472 -11.58 15.41 -35.60
C VAL A 472 -12.09 14.57 -36.78
N PRO A 473 -11.23 14.21 -37.75
CA PRO A 473 -11.65 13.34 -38.85
C PRO A 473 -12.31 12.03 -38.37
N GLN A 474 -13.40 11.64 -39.03
CA GLN A 474 -14.25 10.49 -38.71
C GLN A 474 -14.37 9.48 -39.86
N ASN A 475 -14.00 9.82 -41.09
CA ASN A 475 -14.22 8.99 -42.28
C ASN A 475 -12.93 8.25 -42.70
N PRO A 476 -12.76 6.97 -42.32
CA PRO A 476 -11.53 6.24 -42.62
C PRO A 476 -11.45 5.77 -44.07
N LEU A 477 -10.26 5.89 -44.67
CA LEU A 477 -9.82 4.94 -45.68
C LEU A 477 -9.43 3.62 -45.00
N VAL A 478 -10.06 2.52 -45.42
CA VAL A 478 -9.75 1.17 -44.95
C VAL A 478 -9.10 0.38 -46.09
N SER A 479 -7.93 -0.18 -45.84
CA SER A 479 -7.19 -1.03 -46.77
C SER A 479 -6.92 -2.37 -46.08
N ASP A 480 -7.59 -3.44 -46.51
CA ASP A 480 -7.48 -4.78 -45.91
C ASP A 480 -7.03 -5.81 -46.96
N GLY A 481 -5.87 -6.44 -46.73
CA GLY A 481 -5.34 -7.52 -47.56
C GLY A 481 -4.77 -7.13 -48.94
N VAL A 482 -5.25 -6.05 -49.56
CA VAL A 482 -4.73 -5.49 -50.82
C VAL A 482 -4.44 -4.01 -50.61
N ALA A 483 -3.20 -3.58 -50.87
CA ALA A 483 -2.80 -2.19 -50.70
C ALA A 483 -3.62 -1.26 -51.62
N THR A 484 -4.07 -0.15 -51.06
CA THR A 484 -4.86 0.87 -51.75
C THR A 484 -3.95 2.04 -52.09
N GLU A 485 -3.92 2.42 -53.36
CA GLU A 485 -3.16 3.58 -53.84
C GLU A 485 -4.09 4.77 -54.06
N VAL A 486 -3.68 5.94 -53.56
CA VAL A 486 -4.41 7.20 -53.63
C VAL A 486 -3.52 8.23 -54.31
N GLN A 487 -4.02 8.83 -55.38
CA GLN A 487 -3.36 9.96 -56.04
C GLN A 487 -3.82 11.27 -55.40
N VAL A 488 -2.88 12.19 -55.19
CA VAL A 488 -3.14 13.52 -54.66
C VAL A 488 -2.28 14.56 -55.38
N GLU A 489 -2.85 15.73 -55.62
CA GLU A 489 -2.12 16.87 -56.18
C GLU A 489 -1.95 17.97 -55.11
N LEU A 490 -0.70 18.38 -54.87
CA LEU A 490 -0.35 19.42 -53.91
C LEU A 490 -0.29 20.80 -54.56
N SER A 491 -0.87 21.82 -53.90
CA SER A 491 -0.86 23.20 -54.39
C SER A 491 0.45 23.96 -54.14
N SER A 492 1.25 23.53 -53.17
CA SER A 492 2.52 24.16 -52.77
C SER A 492 3.51 23.12 -52.21
N PRO A 493 4.81 23.44 -52.12
CA PRO A 493 5.81 22.51 -51.59
C PRO A 493 5.57 22.10 -50.14
N ALA A 494 5.39 20.80 -49.91
CA ALA A 494 5.27 20.21 -48.58
C ALA A 494 6.61 19.67 -48.09
N THR A 495 6.90 19.82 -46.80
CA THR A 495 8.07 19.21 -46.13
C THR A 495 7.67 18.20 -45.06
N GLU A 496 6.41 18.19 -44.64
CA GLU A 496 5.90 17.29 -43.61
C GLU A 496 4.60 16.62 -44.04
N LEU A 497 4.41 15.40 -43.55
CA LEU A 497 3.17 14.65 -43.58
C LEU A 497 2.65 14.47 -42.15
N TRP A 498 1.40 14.83 -41.94
CA TRP A 498 0.65 14.52 -40.74
C TRP A 498 -0.35 13.40 -41.04
N VAL A 499 -0.42 12.39 -40.19
CA VAL A 499 -1.33 11.24 -40.36
C VAL A 499 -2.15 11.07 -39.09
N TYR A 500 -3.47 10.88 -39.24
CA TYR A 500 -4.38 10.52 -38.17
C TYR A 500 -4.82 9.06 -38.33
N PRO A 501 -4.22 8.10 -37.61
CA PRO A 501 -4.52 6.69 -37.79
C PRO A 501 -5.83 6.28 -37.14
N GLY A 502 -6.55 5.36 -37.80
CA GLY A 502 -7.62 4.58 -37.18
C GLY A 502 -7.07 3.34 -36.48
N ILE A 503 -7.90 2.32 -36.30
CA ILE A 503 -7.53 1.04 -35.70
C ILE A 503 -6.82 0.18 -36.75
N SER A 504 -5.55 -0.14 -36.50
CA SER A 504 -4.74 -1.04 -37.33
C SER A 504 -4.00 -2.06 -36.47
N TRP A 505 -3.84 -3.29 -36.97
CA TRP A 505 -3.14 -4.39 -36.27
C TRP A 505 -1.73 -4.64 -36.79
N GLY A 506 -1.27 -3.79 -37.71
CA GLY A 506 0.03 -3.83 -38.39
C GLY A 506 -0.16 -3.47 -39.86
N GLY A 507 0.59 -2.50 -40.35
CA GLY A 507 0.44 -1.94 -41.70
C GLY A 507 1.24 -0.65 -41.87
N SER A 508 1.10 0.01 -43.00
CA SER A 508 1.81 1.26 -43.27
C SER A 508 1.10 2.20 -44.24
N LEU A 509 1.40 3.49 -44.11
CA LEU A 509 1.14 4.48 -45.15
C LEU A 509 2.48 4.94 -45.71
N THR A 510 2.66 4.86 -47.02
CA THR A 510 3.90 5.23 -47.71
C THR A 510 3.60 6.24 -48.81
N VAL A 511 4.43 7.29 -48.92
CA VAL A 511 4.28 8.36 -49.91
C VAL A 511 5.36 8.23 -50.97
N TYR A 512 4.97 8.32 -52.24
CA TYR A 512 5.87 8.29 -53.40
C TYR A 512 5.69 9.55 -54.26
N ASP A 513 6.79 10.02 -54.86
CA ASP A 513 6.74 11.05 -55.91
C ASP A 513 6.33 10.47 -57.27
N ALA A 514 6.18 11.34 -58.28
CA ALA A 514 5.85 10.95 -59.64
C ALA A 514 6.91 10.03 -60.32
N ALA A 515 8.13 9.98 -59.80
CA ALA A 515 9.20 9.10 -60.27
C ALA A 515 9.23 7.74 -59.55
N GLY A 516 8.36 7.53 -58.55
CA GLY A 516 8.32 6.34 -57.72
C GLY A 516 9.31 6.34 -56.56
N THR A 517 9.94 7.48 -56.24
CA THR A 517 10.82 7.64 -55.07
C THR A 517 9.98 7.71 -53.81
N GLN A 518 10.31 6.89 -52.81
CA GLN A 518 9.66 6.94 -51.50
C GLN A 518 10.09 8.18 -50.72
N LEU A 519 9.13 9.04 -50.35
CA LEU A 519 9.34 10.29 -49.62
C LEU A 519 9.20 10.15 -48.10
N ALA A 520 8.26 9.32 -47.65
CA ALA A 520 8.01 9.02 -46.25
C ALA A 520 7.30 7.67 -46.08
N SER A 521 7.46 7.06 -44.92
CA SER A 521 6.69 5.87 -44.53
C SER A 521 6.33 5.94 -43.05
N VAL A 522 5.07 5.66 -42.74
CA VAL A 522 4.51 5.69 -41.40
C VAL A 522 4.01 4.31 -41.04
N GLU A 523 4.59 3.70 -40.01
CA GLU A 523 4.08 2.45 -39.46
C GLU A 523 2.78 2.69 -38.68
N LEU A 524 1.77 1.86 -38.95
CA LEU A 524 0.44 1.94 -38.36
C LEU A 524 0.17 0.64 -37.59
N ASN A 525 0.14 0.74 -36.27
CA ASN A 525 -0.08 -0.39 -35.38
C ASN A 525 -1.01 -0.02 -34.22
N GLY A 526 -1.33 -1.02 -33.40
CA GLY A 526 -2.30 -0.88 -32.32
C GLY A 526 -1.91 0.10 -31.20
N GLY A 527 -0.64 0.51 -31.14
CA GLY A 527 -0.16 1.50 -30.17
C GLY A 527 -0.36 2.95 -30.63
N THR A 528 -0.80 3.17 -31.86
CA THR A 528 -0.78 4.50 -32.48
C THR A 528 -2.11 4.94 -33.08
N VAL A 529 -3.21 4.68 -32.38
CA VAL A 529 -4.58 4.97 -32.85
C VAL A 529 -5.07 6.33 -32.36
N PHE A 530 -5.90 7.01 -33.17
CA PHE A 530 -6.58 8.26 -32.84
C PHE A 530 -5.66 9.35 -32.24
N GLN A 531 -4.44 9.44 -32.76
CA GLN A 531 -3.46 10.46 -32.43
C GLN A 531 -2.79 10.96 -33.69
N TRP A 532 -2.60 12.28 -33.80
CA TRP A 532 -1.88 12.85 -34.93
C TRP A 532 -0.39 12.49 -34.82
N LYS A 533 0.17 11.98 -35.91
CA LYS A 533 1.61 11.76 -36.07
C LYS A 533 2.15 12.75 -37.08
N GLN A 534 3.32 13.31 -36.78
CA GLN A 534 4.09 14.14 -37.71
C GLN A 534 5.30 13.35 -38.19
N VAL A 535 5.51 13.33 -39.52
CA VAL A 535 6.64 12.67 -40.18
C VAL A 535 7.22 13.62 -41.24
N GLY A 536 8.52 13.84 -41.22
CA GLY A 536 9.21 14.65 -42.23
C GLY A 536 9.34 13.89 -43.55
N LEU A 537 9.18 14.60 -44.67
CA LEU A 537 9.49 14.08 -46.00
C LEU A 537 11.01 14.12 -46.23
N SER A 538 11.55 13.16 -47.00
CA SER A 538 12.98 13.10 -47.32
C SER A 538 13.50 14.35 -48.04
N PHE A 539 12.63 15.02 -48.80
CA PHE A 539 12.85 16.33 -49.42
C PHE A 539 11.49 16.99 -49.68
N ALA A 540 11.49 18.29 -49.96
CA ALA A 540 10.26 19.03 -50.27
C ALA A 540 9.61 18.50 -51.55
N ALA A 541 8.30 18.25 -51.50
CA ALA A 541 7.55 17.66 -52.61
C ALA A 541 6.37 18.56 -53.03
N GLU A 542 6.15 18.68 -54.33
CA GLU A 542 5.05 19.46 -54.94
C GLU A 542 4.46 18.69 -56.14
N GLY A 543 3.23 19.03 -56.53
CA GLY A 543 2.56 18.38 -57.66
C GLY A 543 1.97 17.01 -57.30
N PRO A 544 1.92 16.04 -58.25
CA PRO A 544 1.25 14.77 -58.06
C PRO A 544 2.08 13.79 -57.21
N LEU A 545 1.46 13.24 -56.16
CA LEU A 545 2.02 12.21 -55.29
C LEU A 545 1.12 10.99 -55.22
N THR A 546 1.72 9.82 -54.97
CA THR A 546 1.00 8.57 -54.72
C THR A 546 1.15 8.15 -53.26
N LEU A 547 0.04 8.01 -52.55
CA LEU A 547 0.00 7.43 -51.21
C LEU A 547 -0.47 5.99 -51.30
N ARG A 548 0.31 5.05 -50.74
CA ARG A 548 -0.03 3.64 -50.63
C ARG A 548 -0.36 3.31 -49.17
N VAL A 549 -1.58 2.85 -48.92
CA VAL A 549 -2.04 2.38 -47.61
C VAL A 549 -2.15 0.86 -47.64
N ASP A 550 -1.40 0.20 -46.77
CA ASP A 550 -1.31 -1.27 -46.70
C ASP A 550 -1.77 -1.77 -45.33
N ASN A 551 -2.78 -2.64 -45.34
CA ASN A 551 -3.35 -3.32 -44.16
C ASN A 551 -3.63 -2.38 -42.96
N ALA A 552 -4.23 -1.22 -43.24
CA ALA A 552 -4.39 -0.18 -42.24
C ALA A 552 -5.67 0.64 -42.45
N GLN A 553 -6.13 1.21 -41.34
CA GLN A 553 -7.16 2.24 -41.29
C GLN A 553 -6.50 3.60 -41.07
N VAL A 554 -6.73 4.55 -41.97
CA VAL A 554 -6.26 5.94 -41.84
C VAL A 554 -7.45 6.85 -41.93
N MET A 555 -7.64 7.68 -40.90
CA MET A 555 -8.77 8.60 -40.79
C MET A 555 -8.54 9.86 -41.63
N GLU A 556 -7.30 10.33 -41.73
CA GLU A 556 -6.94 11.54 -42.48
C GLU A 556 -5.42 11.62 -42.68
N ALA A 557 -5.00 12.24 -43.78
CA ALA A 557 -3.61 12.63 -44.04
C ALA A 557 -3.55 14.11 -44.43
N ALA A 558 -2.52 14.83 -44.00
CA ALA A 558 -2.38 16.26 -44.30
C ALA A 558 -0.93 16.61 -44.58
N PHE A 559 -0.70 17.44 -45.59
CA PHE A 559 0.64 17.91 -45.93
C PHE A 559 0.88 19.31 -45.37
N ARG A 560 2.11 19.57 -44.90
CA ARG A 560 2.48 20.88 -44.37
C ARG A 560 3.78 21.40 -44.95
N GLU A 561 3.83 22.72 -45.09
CA GLU A 561 5.02 23.47 -45.49
C GLU A 561 6.03 23.55 -44.33
N GLU A 562 7.25 24.02 -44.64
CA GLU A 562 8.29 24.28 -43.62
C GLU A 562 7.83 25.35 -42.61
N SER A 563 6.95 26.26 -43.02
CA SER A 563 6.32 27.28 -42.18
C SER A 563 5.32 26.69 -41.17
N GLY A 564 4.93 25.42 -41.33
CA GLY A 564 3.85 24.77 -40.60
C GLY A 564 2.45 25.02 -41.17
N ALA A 565 2.32 25.77 -42.26
CA ALA A 565 1.04 25.99 -42.93
C ALA A 565 0.51 24.70 -43.59
N LEU A 566 -0.82 24.53 -43.59
CA LEU A 566 -1.49 23.43 -44.27
C LEU A 566 -1.43 23.62 -45.79
N VAL A 567 -0.98 22.60 -46.51
CA VAL A 567 -0.91 22.57 -47.97
C VAL A 567 -2.27 22.14 -48.51
N ALA A 568 -2.84 22.90 -49.46
CA ALA A 568 -4.09 22.49 -50.10
C ALA A 568 -3.85 21.30 -51.04
N VAL A 569 -4.75 20.33 -50.96
CA VAL A 569 -4.68 19.07 -51.69
C VAL A 569 -5.91 18.89 -52.56
N SER A 570 -5.74 18.27 -53.73
CA SER A 570 -6.82 17.85 -54.61
C SER A 570 -6.83 16.32 -54.72
N SER A 571 -7.86 15.69 -54.15
CA SER A 571 -8.09 14.23 -54.20
C SER A 571 -9.57 13.93 -53.86
N ASP A 572 -10.15 12.90 -54.48
CA ASP A 572 -11.51 12.41 -54.17
C ASP A 572 -11.50 11.32 -53.08
N SER A 573 -10.35 11.07 -52.45
CA SER A 573 -10.16 9.99 -51.47
C SER A 573 -10.57 10.40 -50.06
N ALA A 574 -11.05 9.43 -49.27
CA ALA A 574 -11.29 9.56 -47.83
C ALA A 574 -10.01 9.83 -47.01
N LEU A 575 -8.82 9.86 -47.64
CA LEU A 575 -7.60 10.30 -46.98
C LEU A 575 -7.48 11.83 -46.85
N PHE A 576 -8.29 12.59 -47.60
CA PHE A 576 -8.17 14.03 -47.76
C PHE A 576 -9.52 14.78 -47.74
N ASP A 577 -10.62 14.12 -47.37
CA ASP A 577 -11.98 14.66 -47.46
C ASP A 577 -12.40 15.48 -46.24
N GLU A 578 -11.62 15.47 -45.15
CA GLU A 578 -11.90 16.23 -43.93
C GLU A 578 -10.76 17.18 -43.50
N GLN A 579 -10.02 17.75 -44.46
CA GLN A 579 -8.92 18.70 -44.23
C GLN A 579 -9.27 19.89 -43.32
N GLN A 580 -10.55 20.30 -43.27
CA GLN A 580 -11.03 21.35 -42.34
C GLN A 580 -10.89 20.98 -40.86
N TRP A 581 -10.72 19.70 -40.53
CA TRP A 581 -10.55 19.19 -39.17
C TRP A 581 -9.09 18.91 -38.80
N VAL A 582 -8.14 19.18 -39.70
CA VAL A 582 -6.71 19.10 -39.39
C VAL A 582 -6.36 20.23 -38.40
N PRO A 583 -5.83 19.92 -37.21
CA PRO A 583 -5.60 20.94 -36.20
C PRO A 583 -4.39 21.82 -36.55
N GLU A 584 -4.38 23.07 -36.09
CA GLU A 584 -3.20 23.94 -36.20
C GLU A 584 -1.98 23.35 -35.48
N THR A 585 -2.20 22.72 -34.32
CA THR A 585 -1.16 22.08 -33.51
C THR A 585 -1.62 20.73 -32.96
N ILE A 586 -0.71 19.75 -32.98
CA ILE A 586 -0.93 18.46 -32.32
C ILE A 586 -0.92 18.69 -30.81
N SER A 587 -1.97 18.26 -30.12
CA SER A 587 -2.06 18.45 -28.68
C SER A 587 -2.87 17.36 -27.99
N TYR A 588 -2.86 17.39 -26.66
CA TYR A 588 -3.74 16.55 -25.84
C TYR A 588 -5.22 16.69 -26.25
N LYS A 589 -5.65 17.81 -26.85
CA LYS A 589 -7.06 18.02 -27.20
C LYS A 589 -7.56 17.18 -28.37
N ASN A 590 -6.69 16.91 -29.34
CA ASN A 590 -7.02 16.22 -30.60
C ASN A 590 -6.40 14.82 -30.72
N SER A 591 -5.54 14.44 -29.77
CA SER A 591 -4.81 13.18 -29.81
C SER A 591 -4.94 12.41 -28.51
N MET A 592 -5.00 11.08 -28.62
CA MET A 592 -4.85 10.19 -27.47
C MET A 592 -3.45 10.27 -26.88
N TYR A 593 -3.38 10.13 -25.56
CA TYR A 593 -2.13 10.03 -24.81
C TYR A 593 -2.28 9.08 -23.63
N PHE A 594 -1.15 8.55 -23.12
CA PHE A 594 -1.14 7.62 -21.99
C PHE A 594 -2.14 6.46 -22.21
N ASP A 595 -2.91 6.07 -21.18
CA ASP A 595 -3.82 4.94 -21.20
C ASP A 595 -5.11 5.15 -22.05
N GLU A 596 -5.28 6.29 -22.73
CA GLU A 596 -6.43 6.51 -23.62
C GLU A 596 -6.42 5.55 -24.82
N ILE A 597 -5.22 5.16 -25.27
CA ILE A 597 -5.03 4.20 -26.38
C ILE A 597 -5.61 2.81 -26.06
N TYR A 598 -5.84 2.51 -24.78
CA TYR A 598 -6.44 1.25 -24.35
C TYR A 598 -7.95 1.41 -24.20
N HIS A 599 -8.39 2.37 -23.39
CA HIS A 599 -9.81 2.43 -22.99
C HIS A 599 -10.67 3.22 -23.97
N GLY A 600 -10.16 4.32 -24.53
CA GLY A 600 -10.83 5.10 -25.57
C GLY A 600 -10.94 4.31 -26.87
N ARG A 601 -9.86 3.63 -27.26
CA ARG A 601 -9.86 2.67 -28.38
C ARG A 601 -10.92 1.59 -28.20
N THR A 602 -10.92 0.91 -27.06
CA THR A 602 -11.89 -0.16 -26.83
C THR A 602 -13.33 0.34 -26.75
N ALA A 603 -13.57 1.57 -26.32
CA ALA A 603 -14.89 2.18 -26.45
C ALA A 603 -15.35 2.29 -27.92
N TYR A 604 -14.45 2.70 -28.82
CA TYR A 604 -14.72 2.70 -30.27
C TYR A 604 -14.95 1.29 -30.80
N GLU A 605 -14.12 0.32 -30.40
CA GLU A 605 -14.26 -1.09 -30.81
C GLU A 605 -15.62 -1.67 -30.40
N HIS A 606 -16.05 -1.42 -29.15
CA HIS A 606 -17.35 -1.84 -28.65
C HIS A 606 -18.51 -1.22 -29.44
N LEU A 607 -18.40 0.08 -29.78
CA LEU A 607 -19.44 0.80 -30.50
C LEU A 607 -19.65 0.25 -31.92
N HIS A 608 -18.57 -0.19 -32.56
CA HIS A 608 -18.56 -0.66 -33.95
C HIS A 608 -18.57 -2.19 -34.08
N GLY A 609 -18.75 -2.93 -32.98
CA GLY A 609 -18.76 -4.39 -33.00
C GLY A 609 -17.42 -5.04 -33.37
N MET A 610 -16.30 -4.32 -33.21
CA MET A 610 -14.96 -4.78 -33.60
C MET A 610 -14.32 -5.70 -32.55
N PRO A 611 -13.30 -6.50 -32.93
CA PRO A 611 -12.43 -7.18 -31.97
C PRO A 611 -11.82 -6.24 -30.93
N VAL A 612 -11.92 -6.65 -29.67
CA VAL A 612 -11.49 -5.82 -28.52
C VAL A 612 -10.03 -6.04 -28.20
N TYR A 613 -9.24 -4.96 -28.19
CA TYR A 613 -7.82 -4.96 -27.85
C TYR A 613 -7.58 -5.08 -26.34
N GLU A 614 -8.22 -4.21 -25.55
CA GLU A 614 -8.01 -4.16 -24.10
C GLU A 614 -9.02 -5.07 -23.37
N THR A 615 -8.53 -6.17 -22.81
CA THR A 615 -9.34 -7.13 -22.03
C THR A 615 -8.87 -7.33 -20.59
N THR A 616 -7.92 -6.53 -20.09
CA THR A 616 -7.35 -6.68 -18.74
C THR A 616 -8.22 -6.04 -17.66
N HIS A 617 -9.34 -5.41 -18.03
CA HIS A 617 -10.30 -4.87 -17.08
C HIS A 617 -11.77 -5.18 -17.42
N PRO A 618 -12.65 -5.26 -16.41
CA PRO A 618 -14.09 -5.34 -16.61
C PRO A 618 -14.61 -4.18 -17.48
N PRO A 619 -15.64 -4.41 -18.30
CA PRO A 619 -15.93 -3.49 -19.41
C PRO A 619 -16.75 -2.25 -19.06
N LEU A 620 -17.45 -2.19 -17.90
CA LEU A 620 -18.42 -1.11 -17.65
C LEU A 620 -17.80 0.29 -17.73
N GLY A 621 -16.54 0.45 -17.28
CA GLY A 621 -15.84 1.72 -17.40
C GLY A 621 -15.67 2.17 -18.86
N LYS A 622 -15.38 1.22 -19.75
CA LYS A 622 -15.26 1.45 -21.20
C LYS A 622 -16.62 1.66 -21.86
N VAL A 623 -17.68 1.05 -21.33
CA VAL A 623 -19.07 1.31 -21.76
C VAL A 623 -19.48 2.76 -21.49
N PHE A 624 -19.06 3.36 -20.37
CA PHE A 624 -19.32 4.79 -20.15
C PHE A 624 -18.57 5.68 -21.15
N ILE A 625 -17.33 5.34 -21.48
CA ILE A 625 -16.56 6.04 -22.52
C ILE A 625 -17.25 5.88 -23.89
N MET A 626 -17.71 4.66 -24.21
CA MET A 626 -18.46 4.34 -25.43
C MET A 626 -19.73 5.19 -25.56
N LEU A 627 -20.45 5.43 -24.47
CA LEU A 627 -21.61 6.33 -24.48
C LEU A 627 -21.21 7.78 -24.81
N GLY A 628 -20.06 8.24 -24.32
CA GLY A 628 -19.52 9.55 -24.69
C GLY A 628 -19.18 9.63 -26.18
N VAL A 629 -18.48 8.62 -26.70
CA VAL A 629 -18.15 8.51 -28.13
C VAL A 629 -19.41 8.44 -29.00
N ALA A 630 -20.42 7.67 -28.61
CA ALA A 630 -21.68 7.56 -29.34
C ALA A 630 -22.47 8.88 -29.43
N LEU A 631 -22.34 9.75 -28.42
CA LEU A 631 -23.06 11.03 -28.36
C LEU A 631 -22.32 12.19 -29.03
N PHE A 632 -20.98 12.17 -29.01
CA PHE A 632 -20.15 13.31 -29.44
C PHE A 632 -19.10 12.94 -30.51
N GLY A 633 -19.19 11.75 -31.09
CA GLY A 633 -18.21 11.22 -32.04
C GLY A 633 -16.92 10.73 -31.38
N MET A 634 -16.05 10.09 -32.18
CA MET A 634 -14.72 9.69 -31.73
C MET A 634 -13.80 10.91 -31.71
N THR A 635 -14.03 11.79 -30.73
CA THR A 635 -13.38 13.09 -30.57
C THR A 635 -12.75 13.20 -29.18
N GLY A 636 -11.76 14.09 -29.02
CA GLY A 636 -11.12 14.37 -27.74
C GLY A 636 -12.10 14.65 -26.61
N PHE A 637 -13.15 15.42 -26.91
CA PHE A 637 -14.25 15.66 -25.98
C PHE A 637 -15.07 14.37 -25.73
N GLY A 638 -15.47 13.67 -26.80
CA GLY A 638 -16.35 12.51 -26.73
C GLY A 638 -15.85 11.37 -25.85
N TRP A 639 -14.57 10.99 -25.94
CA TRP A 639 -14.04 9.92 -25.09
C TRP A 639 -13.74 10.37 -23.64
N ARG A 640 -13.65 11.68 -23.36
CA ARG A 640 -13.34 12.21 -22.00
C ARG A 640 -14.56 12.67 -21.21
N VAL A 641 -15.66 13.02 -21.88
CA VAL A 641 -16.84 13.68 -21.27
C VAL A 641 -17.43 12.86 -20.11
N ALA A 642 -17.52 11.54 -20.26
CA ALA A 642 -18.07 10.66 -19.23
C ALA A 642 -17.19 10.65 -17.97
N GLY A 643 -15.87 10.55 -18.14
CA GLY A 643 -14.92 10.60 -17.03
C GLY A 643 -15.02 11.92 -16.26
N ALA A 644 -15.10 13.04 -16.99
CA ALA A 644 -15.20 14.37 -16.40
C ALA A 644 -16.51 14.53 -15.60
N ALA A 645 -17.63 14.04 -16.14
CA ALA A 645 -18.93 14.05 -15.47
C ALA A 645 -18.92 13.26 -14.15
N PHE A 646 -18.34 12.05 -14.14
CA PHE A 646 -18.20 11.25 -12.93
C PHE A 646 -17.26 11.90 -11.92
N GLY A 647 -16.16 12.51 -12.39
CA GLY A 647 -15.25 13.29 -11.56
C GLY A 647 -15.90 14.50 -10.89
N VAL A 648 -16.85 15.15 -11.55
CA VAL A 648 -17.70 16.20 -10.97
C VAL A 648 -18.68 15.61 -9.95
N ALA A 649 -19.35 14.50 -10.29
CA ALA A 649 -20.33 13.83 -9.43
C ALA A 649 -19.73 13.25 -8.13
N MET A 650 -18.43 12.98 -8.09
CA MET A 650 -17.73 12.58 -6.87
C MET A 650 -17.79 13.66 -5.77
N VAL A 651 -17.81 14.95 -6.13
CA VAL A 651 -17.88 16.07 -5.17
C VAL A 651 -19.14 16.02 -4.31
N PRO A 652 -20.37 15.97 -4.88
CA PRO A 652 -21.58 15.82 -4.09
C PRO A 652 -21.70 14.47 -3.40
N VAL A 653 -21.16 13.36 -3.95
CA VAL A 653 -21.18 12.08 -3.23
C VAL A 653 -20.33 12.13 -1.95
N LEU A 654 -19.13 12.72 -2.03
CA LEU A 654 -18.27 12.92 -0.85
C LEU A 654 -18.94 13.84 0.17
N TYR A 655 -19.58 14.92 -0.29
CA TYR A 655 -20.39 15.79 0.55
C TYR A 655 -21.44 14.99 1.33
N LEU A 656 -22.22 14.16 0.64
CA LEU A 656 -23.29 13.35 1.23
C LEU A 656 -22.73 12.36 2.27
N LEU A 657 -21.61 11.72 1.99
CA LEU A 657 -20.91 10.82 2.92
C LEU A 657 -20.48 11.57 4.19
N VAL A 658 -19.77 12.69 4.06
CA VAL A 658 -19.28 13.46 5.20
C VAL A 658 -20.43 14.03 6.01
N ARG A 659 -21.45 14.59 5.34
CA ARG A 659 -22.68 15.09 5.99
C ARG A 659 -23.31 14.00 6.85
N ARG A 660 -23.40 12.77 6.33
CA ARG A 660 -23.99 11.64 7.06
C ARG A 660 -23.14 11.19 8.26
N LEU A 661 -21.82 11.28 8.14
CA LEU A 661 -20.86 10.87 9.19
C LEU A 661 -20.81 11.88 10.35
N CYS A 662 -20.72 13.18 10.07
CA CYS A 662 -20.51 14.22 11.09
C CYS A 662 -21.77 15.04 11.42
N ARG A 663 -22.84 14.96 10.61
CA ARG A 663 -24.10 15.71 10.75
C ARG A 663 -23.92 17.24 10.74
N LYS A 664 -22.83 17.72 10.12
CA LYS A 664 -22.53 19.15 10.04
C LYS A 664 -22.28 19.57 8.58
N PRO A 665 -23.28 20.20 7.92
CA PRO A 665 -23.19 20.61 6.52
C PRO A 665 -21.97 21.45 6.16
N ALA A 666 -21.51 22.31 7.08
CA ALA A 666 -20.32 23.14 6.85
C ALA A 666 -19.04 22.31 6.63
N PHE A 667 -18.87 21.21 7.36
CA PHE A 667 -17.70 20.33 7.20
C PHE A 667 -17.85 19.39 6.00
N ALA A 668 -19.08 19.07 5.60
CA ALA A 668 -19.35 18.40 4.33
C ALA A 668 -19.00 19.29 3.14
N LEU A 669 -19.35 20.58 3.20
CA LEU A 669 -18.99 21.56 2.17
C LEU A 669 -17.48 21.77 2.11
N PHE A 670 -16.82 21.79 3.27
CA PHE A 670 -15.35 21.81 3.34
C PHE A 670 -14.73 20.60 2.63
N ALA A 671 -15.20 19.37 2.88
CA ALA A 671 -14.72 18.19 2.17
C ALA A 671 -14.96 18.26 0.65
N ALA A 672 -16.14 18.75 0.24
CA ALA A 672 -16.49 18.97 -1.16
C ALA A 672 -15.56 19.99 -1.84
N ALA A 673 -15.23 21.09 -1.15
CA ALA A 673 -14.29 22.08 -1.65
C ALA A 673 -12.87 21.52 -1.80
N LEU A 674 -12.39 20.72 -0.83
CA LEU A 674 -11.08 20.05 -0.95
C LEU A 674 -11.06 19.07 -2.13
N ALA A 675 -12.14 18.34 -2.37
CA ALA A 675 -12.25 17.47 -3.54
C ALA A 675 -12.29 18.25 -4.86
N ALA A 676 -13.00 19.37 -4.91
CA ALA A 676 -13.04 20.24 -6.08
C ALA A 676 -11.62 20.72 -6.48
N PHE A 677 -10.83 21.14 -5.49
CA PHE A 677 -9.44 21.62 -5.67
C PHE A 677 -8.37 20.53 -5.71
N ASP A 678 -8.74 19.24 -5.62
CA ASP A 678 -7.74 18.17 -5.70
C ASP A 678 -7.25 18.00 -7.15
N THR A 679 -5.93 18.07 -7.32
CA THR A 679 -5.25 18.04 -8.63
C THR A 679 -5.28 16.65 -9.26
N LEU A 680 -5.24 15.57 -8.45
CA LEU A 680 -5.32 14.20 -8.96
C LEU A 680 -6.73 13.92 -9.49
N ARG A 681 -7.78 14.33 -8.77
CA ARG A 681 -9.15 14.23 -9.27
C ARG A 681 -9.31 14.95 -10.60
N PHE A 682 -8.79 16.16 -10.70
CA PHE A 682 -8.88 16.94 -11.93
C PHE A 682 -8.20 16.21 -13.10
N ALA A 683 -6.94 15.82 -12.96
CA ALA A 683 -6.21 15.13 -14.03
C ALA A 683 -6.83 13.75 -14.37
N GLN A 684 -7.10 12.93 -13.35
CA GLN A 684 -7.59 11.55 -13.53
C GLN A 684 -9.00 11.50 -14.14
N SER A 685 -9.87 12.47 -13.83
CA SER A 685 -11.22 12.49 -14.39
C SER A 685 -11.27 13.03 -15.82
N ARG A 686 -10.24 13.75 -16.27
CA ARG A 686 -10.19 14.38 -17.59
C ARG A 686 -9.52 13.54 -18.67
N ILE A 687 -8.96 12.40 -18.31
CA ILE A 687 -8.38 11.43 -19.24
C ILE A 687 -9.35 10.25 -19.38
N ALA A 688 -9.49 9.67 -20.57
CA ALA A 688 -10.33 8.50 -20.81
C ALA A 688 -9.75 7.22 -20.19
N THR A 689 -9.78 7.15 -18.85
CA THR A 689 -9.39 6.00 -18.04
C THR A 689 -10.53 5.54 -17.16
N ILE A 690 -10.47 4.27 -16.73
CA ILE A 690 -11.58 3.63 -16.02
C ILE A 690 -11.58 3.88 -14.49
N ASP A 691 -10.52 4.50 -13.95
CA ASP A 691 -10.32 4.70 -12.52
C ASP A 691 -11.39 5.57 -11.86
N VAL A 692 -11.86 6.60 -12.56
CA VAL A 692 -12.86 7.55 -12.03
C VAL A 692 -14.22 6.88 -11.81
N TYR A 693 -14.64 5.98 -12.70
CA TYR A 693 -15.92 5.26 -12.58
C TYR A 693 -15.90 4.31 -11.38
N GLY A 694 -14.85 3.49 -11.27
CA GLY A 694 -14.67 2.60 -10.13
C GLY A 694 -14.67 3.38 -8.81
N THR A 695 -13.92 4.48 -8.75
CA THR A 695 -13.82 5.34 -7.56
C THR A 695 -15.15 5.96 -7.16
N PHE A 696 -15.91 6.49 -8.13
CA PHE A 696 -17.23 7.06 -7.88
C PHE A 696 -18.17 6.03 -7.24
N PHE A 697 -18.25 4.82 -7.79
CA PHE A 697 -19.12 3.77 -7.26
C PHE A 697 -18.64 3.21 -5.92
N ILE A 698 -17.33 3.19 -5.66
CA ILE A 698 -16.77 2.88 -4.34
C ILE A 698 -17.25 3.91 -3.30
N LEU A 699 -17.21 5.22 -3.61
CA LEU A 699 -17.72 6.25 -2.70
C LEU A 699 -19.23 6.16 -2.50
N LEU A 700 -19.97 5.90 -3.58
CA LEU A 700 -21.42 5.79 -3.54
C LEU A 700 -21.86 4.56 -2.71
N SER A 701 -21.21 3.42 -2.89
CA SER A 701 -21.47 2.21 -2.08
C SER A 701 -21.12 2.43 -0.60
N ALA A 702 -20.04 3.16 -0.31
CA ALA A 702 -19.68 3.56 1.05
C ALA A 702 -20.75 4.48 1.68
N TYR A 703 -21.26 5.46 0.94
CA TYR A 703 -22.36 6.31 1.40
C TYR A 703 -23.61 5.50 1.77
N PHE A 704 -24.05 4.61 0.88
CA PHE A 704 -25.21 3.77 1.12
C PHE A 704 -24.99 2.75 2.24
N MET A 705 -23.78 2.21 2.39
CA MET A 705 -23.45 1.33 3.51
C MET A 705 -23.45 2.06 4.85
N VAL A 706 -22.93 3.29 4.91
CA VAL A 706 -23.03 4.11 6.13
C VAL A 706 -24.49 4.44 6.44
N TRP A 707 -25.32 4.69 5.42
CA TRP A 707 -26.77 4.83 5.62
C TRP A 707 -27.38 3.53 6.16
N TYR A 708 -27.10 2.38 5.56
CA TYR A 708 -27.55 1.07 6.02
C TYR A 708 -27.16 0.84 7.49
N CYS A 709 -25.90 1.04 7.84
CA CYS A 709 -25.42 0.87 9.20
C CYS A 709 -26.17 1.77 10.20
N GLN A 710 -26.47 3.01 9.83
CA GLN A 710 -27.21 3.91 10.69
C GLN A 710 -28.68 3.47 10.83
N SER A 711 -29.35 3.14 9.72
CA SER A 711 -30.75 2.73 9.72
C SER A 711 -30.98 1.40 10.42
N VAL A 712 -30.05 0.44 10.33
CA VAL A 712 -30.15 -0.84 11.06
C VAL A 712 -30.12 -0.62 12.58
N LEU A 713 -29.25 0.27 13.07
CA LEU A 713 -29.16 0.56 14.50
C LEU A 713 -30.35 1.36 15.02
N GLU A 714 -31.03 2.12 14.15
CA GLU A 714 -32.19 2.95 14.48
C GLU A 714 -33.50 2.15 14.40
N LYS A 715 -33.75 1.49 13.27
CA LYS A 715 -35.06 0.92 12.89
C LYS A 715 -35.02 -0.60 12.69
N GLY A 716 -33.84 -1.19 12.53
CA GLY A 716 -33.67 -2.62 12.25
C GLY A 716 -33.47 -2.93 10.76
N VAL A 717 -33.22 -4.21 10.46
CA VAL A 717 -32.82 -4.65 9.11
C VAL A 717 -33.95 -4.54 8.09
N GLU A 718 -35.19 -4.88 8.47
CA GLU A 718 -36.35 -4.91 7.56
C GLU A 718 -36.65 -3.53 6.96
N GLU A 719 -36.55 -2.47 7.77
CA GLU A 719 -36.74 -1.08 7.31
C GLU A 719 -35.49 -0.48 6.64
N SER A 720 -34.39 -1.24 6.58
CA SER A 720 -33.10 -0.81 6.02
C SER A 720 -32.78 -1.48 4.68
N VAL A 721 -33.76 -2.13 4.03
CA VAL A 721 -33.54 -2.85 2.77
C VAL A 721 -33.16 -1.91 1.62
N LEU A 722 -33.73 -0.71 1.55
CA LEU A 722 -33.39 0.25 0.49
C LEU A 722 -31.90 0.64 0.48
N PRO A 723 -31.31 1.14 1.59
CA PRO A 723 -29.88 1.42 1.60
C PRO A 723 -29.01 0.17 1.40
N MET A 724 -29.48 -1.02 1.82
CA MET A 724 -28.81 -2.29 1.54
C MET A 724 -28.75 -2.57 0.03
N ALA A 725 -29.88 -2.46 -0.66
CA ALA A 725 -29.99 -2.68 -2.10
C ALA A 725 -29.16 -1.67 -2.90
N LEU A 726 -29.22 -0.39 -2.53
CA LEU A 726 -28.45 0.67 -3.17
C LEU A 726 -26.94 0.53 -2.96
N ALA A 727 -26.50 0.09 -1.77
CA ALA A 727 -25.10 -0.22 -1.51
C ALA A 727 -24.62 -1.39 -2.39
N GLY A 728 -25.43 -2.44 -2.51
CA GLY A 728 -25.16 -3.59 -3.38
C GLY A 728 -25.10 -3.25 -4.87
N LEU A 729 -26.06 -2.47 -5.36
CA LEU A 729 -26.10 -1.94 -6.73
C LEU A 729 -24.83 -1.13 -7.04
N ALA A 730 -24.48 -0.16 -6.20
CA ALA A 730 -23.29 0.66 -6.37
C ALA A 730 -22.00 -0.19 -6.31
N PHE A 731 -21.93 -1.17 -5.40
CA PHE A 731 -20.81 -2.10 -5.33
C PHE A 731 -20.66 -2.90 -6.63
N GLY A 732 -21.75 -3.43 -7.19
CA GLY A 732 -21.74 -4.14 -8.47
C GLY A 732 -21.26 -3.29 -9.64
N LEU A 733 -21.74 -2.05 -9.74
CA LEU A 733 -21.28 -1.09 -10.76
C LEU A 733 -19.79 -0.77 -10.59
N GLY A 734 -19.29 -0.65 -9.36
CA GLY A 734 -17.86 -0.46 -9.10
C GLY A 734 -17.03 -1.67 -9.54
N ALA A 735 -17.43 -2.87 -9.14
CA ALA A 735 -16.75 -4.12 -9.50
C ALA A 735 -16.72 -4.39 -11.01
N ALA A 736 -17.80 -4.04 -11.71
CA ALA A 736 -17.91 -4.15 -13.16
C ALA A 736 -17.13 -3.06 -13.92
N SER A 737 -16.70 -1.99 -13.23
CA SER A 737 -15.87 -0.93 -13.82
C SER A 737 -14.37 -1.21 -13.67
N LYS A 738 -13.93 -1.68 -12.49
CA LYS A 738 -12.54 -2.07 -12.20
C LYS A 738 -12.51 -3.00 -10.98
N TRP A 739 -11.62 -3.99 -10.94
CA TRP A 739 -11.52 -4.92 -9.79
C TRP A 739 -11.12 -4.26 -8.47
N THR A 740 -10.64 -3.01 -8.47
CA THR A 740 -10.51 -2.21 -7.24
C THR A 740 -11.85 -2.02 -6.52
N GLY A 741 -12.98 -2.10 -7.25
CA GLY A 741 -14.32 -2.18 -6.68
C GLY A 741 -14.54 -3.41 -5.81
N LEU A 742 -13.93 -4.56 -6.14
CA LEU A 742 -14.00 -5.77 -5.31
C LEU A 742 -13.31 -5.58 -3.95
N TYR A 743 -12.24 -4.77 -3.91
CA TYR A 743 -11.57 -4.43 -2.65
C TYR A 743 -12.53 -3.67 -1.70
N ALA A 744 -13.43 -2.84 -2.25
CA ALA A 744 -14.44 -2.17 -1.44
C ALA A 744 -15.41 -3.16 -0.81
N GLY A 745 -15.75 -4.24 -1.52
CA GLY A 745 -16.59 -5.33 -1.02
C GLY A 745 -16.13 -5.90 0.32
N ALA A 746 -14.82 -6.05 0.52
CA ALA A 746 -14.27 -6.50 1.80
C ALA A 746 -14.55 -5.49 2.94
N GLY A 747 -14.36 -4.19 2.68
CA GLY A 747 -14.69 -3.13 3.64
C GLY A 747 -16.19 -3.06 3.93
N LEU A 748 -17.03 -3.16 2.89
CA LEU A 748 -18.47 -3.21 3.01
C LEU A 748 -18.93 -4.41 3.85
N ALA A 749 -18.35 -5.60 3.65
CA ALA A 749 -18.65 -6.79 4.43
C ALA A 749 -18.31 -6.59 5.92
N VAL A 750 -17.15 -5.99 6.23
CA VAL A 750 -16.77 -5.69 7.62
C VAL A 750 -17.79 -4.74 8.28
N LEU A 751 -18.25 -3.71 7.57
CA LEU A 751 -19.27 -2.80 8.09
C LEU A 751 -20.63 -3.49 8.22
N TYR A 752 -21.02 -4.28 7.23
CA TYR A 752 -22.27 -5.02 7.17
C TYR A 752 -22.40 -6.01 8.33
N PHE A 753 -21.43 -6.91 8.51
CA PHE A 753 -21.44 -7.83 9.63
C PHE A 753 -21.18 -7.13 10.97
N GLY A 754 -20.37 -6.07 10.97
CA GLY A 754 -20.09 -5.26 12.14
C GLY A 754 -21.35 -4.60 12.71
N VAL A 755 -22.22 -4.05 11.85
CA VAL A 755 -23.48 -3.46 12.29
C VAL A 755 -24.48 -4.53 12.73
N LEU A 756 -24.57 -5.67 12.05
CA LEU A 756 -25.45 -6.78 12.46
C LEU A 756 -25.05 -7.32 13.84
N TRP A 757 -23.75 -7.42 14.12
CA TRP A 757 -23.26 -7.78 15.44
C TRP A 757 -23.62 -6.75 16.50
N GLN A 758 -23.53 -5.46 16.18
CA GLN A 758 -23.97 -4.38 17.07
C GLN A 758 -25.49 -4.43 17.32
N ARG A 759 -26.29 -4.68 16.28
CA ARG A 759 -27.74 -4.86 16.36
C ARG A 759 -28.12 -6.05 17.22
N ALA A 760 -27.45 -7.19 17.08
CA ALA A 760 -27.68 -8.36 17.93
C ALA A 760 -27.45 -8.05 19.42
N LYS A 761 -26.49 -7.18 19.76
CA LYS A 761 -26.25 -6.73 21.14
C LYS A 761 -27.35 -5.83 21.71
N GLN A 762 -28.12 -5.14 20.87
CA GLN A 762 -29.32 -4.40 21.30
C GLN A 762 -30.46 -5.35 21.73
N LYS A 763 -30.33 -6.66 21.45
CA LYS A 763 -31.34 -7.70 21.74
C LYS A 763 -32.74 -7.35 21.20
N PRO A 764 -32.89 -7.10 19.88
CA PRO A 764 -34.19 -6.78 19.31
C PRO A 764 -35.17 -7.95 19.45
N LEU A 765 -36.45 -7.65 19.62
CA LEU A 765 -37.52 -8.65 19.79
C LEU A 765 -37.61 -9.64 18.63
N ARG A 766 -37.26 -9.21 17.40
CA ARG A 766 -37.36 -9.97 16.15
C ARG A 766 -36.00 -10.38 15.57
N LEU A 767 -35.00 -10.64 16.42
CA LEU A 767 -33.63 -10.93 15.96
C LEU A 767 -33.53 -12.04 14.90
N LYS A 768 -34.34 -13.11 15.00
CA LYS A 768 -34.33 -14.20 14.02
C LYS A 768 -34.76 -13.75 12.62
N GLN A 769 -35.81 -12.93 12.54
CA GLN A 769 -36.32 -12.38 11.28
C GLN A 769 -35.32 -11.39 10.70
N GLU A 770 -34.76 -10.50 11.52
CA GLU A 770 -33.72 -9.58 11.09
C GLU A 770 -32.48 -10.30 10.54
N VAL A 771 -32.06 -11.41 11.17
CA VAL A 771 -30.95 -12.25 10.68
C VAL A 771 -31.30 -12.92 9.36
N ALA A 772 -32.52 -13.42 9.18
CA ALA A 772 -32.96 -14.01 7.92
C ALA A 772 -33.00 -12.97 6.79
N THR A 773 -33.59 -11.81 7.03
CA THR A 773 -33.64 -10.68 6.08
C THR A 773 -32.24 -10.20 5.73
N ALA A 774 -31.34 -10.10 6.72
CA ALA A 774 -29.94 -9.78 6.49
C ALA A 774 -29.28 -10.84 5.61
N PHE A 775 -29.41 -12.13 5.92
CA PHE A 775 -28.81 -13.19 5.12
C PHE A 775 -29.32 -13.18 3.67
N CYS A 776 -30.63 -13.18 3.46
CA CYS A 776 -31.25 -13.14 2.14
C CYS A 776 -30.86 -11.86 1.37
N GLY A 777 -30.93 -10.70 2.02
CA GLY A 777 -30.53 -9.43 1.42
C GLY A 777 -29.04 -9.36 1.11
N GLY A 778 -28.19 -9.96 1.96
CA GLY A 778 -26.77 -10.11 1.74
C GLY A 778 -26.47 -10.89 0.47
N VAL A 779 -27.11 -12.04 0.29
CA VAL A 779 -26.97 -12.87 -0.92
C VAL A 779 -27.52 -12.15 -2.16
N VAL A 780 -28.72 -11.58 -2.09
CA VAL A 780 -29.33 -10.92 -3.25
C VAL A 780 -28.54 -9.67 -3.66
N PHE A 781 -28.28 -8.76 -2.73
CA PHE A 781 -27.74 -7.43 -3.07
C PHE A 781 -26.22 -7.37 -3.13
N PHE A 782 -25.48 -8.25 -2.45
CA PHE A 782 -24.01 -8.25 -2.49
C PHE A 782 -23.39 -9.43 -3.23
N VAL A 783 -24.20 -10.38 -3.73
CA VAL A 783 -23.73 -11.48 -4.60
C VAL A 783 -24.49 -11.50 -5.91
N ALA A 784 -25.80 -11.76 -5.90
CA ALA A 784 -26.57 -11.95 -7.13
C ALA A 784 -26.64 -10.69 -8.01
N VAL A 785 -27.01 -9.54 -7.44
CA VAL A 785 -27.10 -8.26 -8.18
C VAL A 785 -25.73 -7.83 -8.73
N PRO A 786 -24.63 -7.82 -7.95
CA PRO A 786 -23.30 -7.53 -8.49
C PRO A 786 -22.89 -8.47 -9.62
N LEU A 787 -23.16 -9.77 -9.52
CA LEU A 787 -22.88 -10.72 -10.60
C LEU A 787 -23.68 -10.39 -11.86
N LEU A 788 -24.99 -10.11 -11.72
CA LEU A 788 -25.83 -9.73 -12.86
C LEU A 788 -25.32 -8.45 -13.55
N ILE A 789 -24.92 -7.44 -12.78
CA ILE A 789 -24.34 -6.20 -13.32
C ILE A 789 -23.01 -6.49 -14.02
N TYR A 790 -22.17 -7.32 -13.42
CA TYR A 790 -20.89 -7.71 -14.00
C TYR A 790 -21.09 -8.43 -15.32
N PHE A 791 -22.00 -9.41 -15.40
CA PHE A 791 -22.38 -10.07 -16.66
C PHE A 791 -22.97 -9.08 -17.68
N ALA A 792 -23.89 -8.22 -17.26
CA ALA A 792 -24.52 -7.23 -18.14
C ALA A 792 -23.51 -6.23 -18.73
N SER A 793 -22.41 -5.94 -18.03
CA SER A 793 -21.36 -5.07 -18.58
C SER A 793 -20.70 -5.65 -19.85
N TYR A 794 -20.78 -6.96 -20.07
CA TYR A 794 -20.26 -7.63 -21.28
C TYR A 794 -21.23 -7.62 -22.46
N ILE A 795 -22.42 -7.00 -22.37
CA ILE A 795 -23.38 -6.91 -23.49
C ILE A 795 -22.71 -6.49 -24.81
N PRO A 796 -21.82 -5.48 -24.87
CA PRO A 796 -21.18 -5.11 -26.13
C PRO A 796 -20.29 -6.20 -26.74
N TYR A 797 -19.70 -7.09 -25.92
CA TYR A 797 -18.94 -8.23 -26.45
C TYR A 797 -19.86 -9.19 -27.20
N PHE A 798 -21.09 -9.39 -26.73
CA PHE A 798 -22.08 -10.24 -27.42
C PHE A 798 -22.55 -9.65 -28.76
N TRP A 799 -22.35 -8.35 -28.99
CA TRP A 799 -22.66 -7.68 -30.26
C TRP A 799 -21.48 -7.63 -31.22
N ARG A 800 -20.30 -8.10 -30.81
CA ARG A 800 -19.10 -8.16 -31.64
C ARG A 800 -19.32 -9.04 -32.88
N GLU A 801 -18.77 -8.62 -34.01
CA GLU A 801 -18.63 -9.45 -35.20
C GLU A 801 -17.91 -10.78 -34.88
N GLY A 802 -18.42 -11.89 -35.43
CA GLY A 802 -17.97 -13.24 -35.06
C GLY A 802 -18.54 -13.78 -33.74
N GLY A 803 -19.33 -12.98 -33.00
CA GLY A 803 -20.02 -13.38 -31.78
C GLY A 803 -19.12 -13.46 -30.54
N PHE A 804 -19.73 -13.72 -29.38
CA PHE A 804 -19.05 -13.96 -28.10
C PHE A 804 -19.84 -14.94 -27.25
N SER A 805 -19.22 -16.03 -26.84
CA SER A 805 -19.83 -17.13 -26.10
C SER A 805 -19.60 -17.01 -24.59
N LEU A 806 -20.37 -17.76 -23.79
CA LEU A 806 -20.12 -17.89 -22.35
C LEU A 806 -18.76 -18.52 -22.04
N GLY A 807 -18.27 -19.40 -22.93
CA GLY A 807 -16.93 -19.97 -22.83
C GLY A 807 -15.84 -18.91 -22.98
N GLU A 808 -15.96 -18.04 -23.98
CA GLU A 808 -15.05 -16.90 -24.17
C GLU A 808 -15.14 -15.89 -23.02
N TRP A 809 -16.34 -15.65 -22.48
CA TRP A 809 -16.50 -14.82 -21.28
C TRP A 809 -15.68 -15.36 -20.10
N TRP A 810 -15.73 -16.68 -19.85
CA TRP A 810 -14.94 -17.31 -18.80
C TRP A 810 -13.44 -17.23 -19.08
N GLN A 811 -13.02 -17.48 -20.32
CA GLN A 811 -11.62 -17.33 -20.72
C GLN A 811 -11.12 -15.90 -20.57
N CYS A 812 -11.97 -14.89 -20.83
CA CYS A 812 -11.65 -13.49 -20.57
C CYS A 812 -11.36 -13.24 -19.08
N GLN A 813 -12.14 -13.82 -18.15
CA GLN A 813 -11.86 -13.70 -16.71
C GLN A 813 -10.52 -14.34 -16.32
N VAL A 814 -10.24 -15.54 -16.86
CA VAL A 814 -8.99 -16.27 -16.59
C VAL A 814 -7.80 -15.51 -17.17
N SER A 815 -7.91 -14.99 -18.40
CA SER A 815 -6.88 -14.19 -19.05
C SER A 815 -6.59 -12.92 -18.25
N MET A 816 -7.64 -12.20 -17.84
CA MET A 816 -7.54 -11.00 -17.01
C MET A 816 -6.81 -11.29 -15.69
N TYR A 817 -7.15 -12.39 -15.01
CA TYR A 817 -6.47 -12.80 -13.78
C TYR A 817 -4.99 -13.12 -14.05
N ARG A 818 -4.70 -13.92 -15.08
CA ARG A 818 -3.32 -14.29 -15.45
C ARG A 818 -2.47 -13.08 -15.77
N TYR A 819 -3.01 -12.13 -16.55
CA TYR A 819 -2.36 -10.86 -16.85
C TYR A 819 -1.96 -10.13 -15.56
N HIS A 820 -2.91 -9.88 -14.64
CA HIS A 820 -2.58 -9.15 -13.41
C HIS A 820 -1.68 -9.92 -12.44
N SER A 821 -1.77 -11.25 -12.41
CA SER A 821 -0.98 -12.10 -11.50
C SER A 821 0.44 -12.39 -12.00
N GLY A 822 0.67 -12.30 -13.32
CA GLY A 822 1.93 -12.63 -13.98
C GLY A 822 2.58 -11.45 -14.71
N LEU A 823 2.09 -10.22 -14.52
CA LEU A 823 2.68 -9.04 -15.14
C LEU A 823 4.05 -8.74 -14.53
N GLU A 824 5.09 -9.06 -15.27
CA GLU A 824 6.48 -8.65 -15.00
C GLU A 824 6.85 -7.53 -15.97
N ALA A 825 6.76 -6.29 -15.48
CA ALA A 825 7.11 -5.10 -16.25
C ALA A 825 7.67 -4.03 -15.31
N THR A 826 8.62 -3.25 -15.82
CA THR A 826 9.12 -2.03 -15.17
C THR A 826 8.61 -0.82 -15.93
N HIS A 827 8.36 0.28 -15.21
CA HIS A 827 7.99 1.55 -15.85
C HIS A 827 8.69 2.74 -15.17
N PRO A 828 9.24 3.71 -15.92
CA PRO A 828 9.97 4.86 -15.33
C PRO A 828 9.14 5.70 -14.34
N TYR A 829 7.81 5.62 -14.42
CA TYR A 829 6.87 6.32 -13.52
C TYR A 829 6.15 5.41 -12.52
N GLU A 830 6.58 4.15 -12.36
CA GLU A 830 6.00 3.26 -11.35
C GLU A 830 6.19 3.83 -9.95
N SER A 831 5.23 3.65 -9.04
CA SER A 831 5.33 4.11 -7.66
C SER A 831 4.73 3.13 -6.68
N ARG A 832 5.39 2.97 -5.53
CA ARG A 832 5.01 2.02 -4.47
C ARG A 832 3.99 2.63 -3.50
N TRP A 833 3.15 1.77 -2.93
CA TRP A 833 2.03 2.16 -2.07
C TRP A 833 2.37 3.12 -0.92
N TYR A 834 3.57 2.99 -0.33
CA TYR A 834 4.01 3.83 0.80
C TYR A 834 4.40 5.25 0.37
N THR A 835 4.59 5.50 -0.93
CA THR A 835 4.89 6.83 -1.48
C THR A 835 3.61 7.65 -1.74
N TRP A 836 2.47 6.97 -1.88
CA TRP A 836 1.23 7.60 -2.34
C TRP A 836 0.64 8.60 -1.34
N PRO A 837 0.55 8.35 -0.01
CA PRO A 837 -0.05 9.33 0.91
C PRO A 837 0.64 10.70 0.91
N PHE A 838 1.88 10.77 0.42
CA PHE A 838 2.70 11.98 0.34
C PHE A 838 2.77 12.57 -1.08
N SER A 839 2.11 11.95 -2.08
CA SER A 839 2.29 12.25 -3.50
C SER A 839 3.77 12.27 -3.90
N ALA A 840 4.58 11.37 -3.33
CA ALA A 840 6.04 11.46 -3.44
C ALA A 840 6.58 11.08 -4.82
N ARG A 841 5.75 10.52 -5.71
CA ARG A 841 6.10 10.28 -7.11
C ARG A 841 4.86 10.40 -8.00
N PRO A 842 4.69 11.56 -8.69
CA PRO A 842 3.68 11.76 -9.70
C PRO A 842 3.82 10.80 -10.89
N VAL A 843 2.74 10.67 -11.67
CA VAL A 843 2.76 9.95 -12.94
C VAL A 843 2.59 10.95 -14.06
N TRP A 844 3.46 10.88 -15.07
CA TRP A 844 3.44 11.79 -16.20
C TRP A 844 2.56 11.21 -17.33
N TYR A 845 1.53 11.94 -17.75
CA TYR A 845 0.56 11.49 -18.76
C TYR A 845 0.82 12.06 -20.14
N TYR A 846 1.25 13.31 -20.22
CA TYR A 846 1.38 14.01 -21.50
C TYR A 846 2.50 15.03 -21.46
N LEU A 847 3.24 15.10 -22.58
CA LEU A 847 4.22 16.13 -22.89
C LEU A 847 3.85 16.74 -24.25
N ALA A 848 3.71 18.06 -24.30
CA ALA A 848 3.49 18.78 -25.54
C ALA A 848 4.76 18.85 -26.39
N SER A 849 4.60 18.64 -27.69
CA SER A 849 5.62 18.85 -28.73
C SER A 849 5.35 20.15 -29.50
N GLY A 850 6.35 20.63 -30.26
CA GLY A 850 6.18 21.76 -31.18
C GLY A 850 5.93 23.12 -30.51
N LEU A 851 6.22 23.26 -29.22
CA LEU A 851 6.09 24.54 -28.52
C LEU A 851 7.29 25.46 -28.80
N PRO A 852 7.11 26.80 -28.74
CA PRO A 852 8.22 27.75 -28.81
C PRO A 852 9.32 27.45 -27.79
N GLN A 853 10.56 27.79 -28.12
CA GLN A 853 11.71 27.57 -27.24
C GLN A 853 11.48 28.18 -25.85
N GLY A 854 11.74 27.40 -24.79
CA GLY A 854 11.55 27.82 -23.40
C GLY A 854 10.12 27.67 -22.86
N MET A 855 9.18 27.16 -23.67
CA MET A 855 7.82 26.80 -23.23
C MET A 855 7.70 25.28 -23.02
N ARG A 856 6.86 24.88 -22.07
CA ARG A 856 6.50 23.48 -21.79
C ARG A 856 5.01 23.36 -21.54
N GLY A 857 4.40 22.30 -22.07
CA GLY A 857 3.02 21.91 -21.82
C GLY A 857 3.00 20.46 -21.36
N THR A 858 2.30 20.17 -20.27
CA THR A 858 2.42 18.88 -19.58
C THR A 858 1.15 18.54 -18.80
N ILE A 859 0.81 17.26 -18.72
CA ILE A 859 -0.25 16.75 -17.83
C ILE A 859 0.37 15.69 -16.91
N ALA A 860 0.34 15.94 -15.61
CA ALA A 860 0.76 15.00 -14.59
C ALA A 860 -0.39 14.66 -13.63
N ALA A 861 -0.48 13.40 -13.25
CA ALA A 861 -1.25 12.96 -12.09
C ALA A 861 -0.42 13.17 -10.82
N LEU A 862 -0.78 14.20 -10.05
CA LEU A 862 -0.19 14.52 -8.75
C LEU A 862 -1.25 14.93 -7.72
N GLY A 863 -0.94 14.75 -6.45
CA GLY A 863 -1.80 15.14 -5.35
C GLY A 863 -1.69 16.61 -4.94
N ASN A 864 -2.79 17.17 -4.43
CA ASN A 864 -2.77 18.50 -3.81
C ASN A 864 -2.14 18.39 -2.41
N LEU A 865 -0.86 18.75 -2.28
CA LEU A 865 -0.07 18.53 -1.05
C LEU A 865 -0.75 19.04 0.24
N PRO A 866 -1.27 20.28 0.30
CA PRO A 866 -2.06 20.73 1.45
C PRO A 866 -3.21 19.78 1.82
N VAL A 867 -4.00 19.36 0.82
CA VAL A 867 -5.13 18.44 1.03
C VAL A 867 -4.64 17.09 1.53
N TRP A 868 -3.61 16.52 0.91
CA TRP A 868 -3.16 15.16 1.15
C TRP A 868 -2.49 15.01 2.53
N LEU A 869 -1.62 15.96 2.90
CA LEU A 869 -0.97 15.95 4.21
C LEU A 869 -1.99 16.18 5.34
N ALA A 870 -2.96 17.08 5.15
CA ALA A 870 -4.03 17.28 6.11
C ALA A 870 -4.96 16.05 6.20
N ALA A 871 -5.29 15.43 5.06
CA ALA A 871 -6.09 14.21 5.00
C ALA A 871 -5.40 13.05 5.73
N LEU A 872 -4.09 12.89 5.56
CA LEU A 872 -3.27 11.93 6.32
C LEU A 872 -3.35 12.21 7.83
N GLY A 873 -3.25 13.48 8.25
CA GLY A 873 -3.45 13.87 9.65
C GLY A 873 -4.84 13.51 10.19
N GLY A 874 -5.88 13.73 9.39
CA GLY A 874 -7.26 13.34 9.70
C GLY A 874 -7.44 11.83 9.85
N LEU A 875 -6.82 11.05 8.96
CA LEU A 875 -6.80 9.59 9.01
C LEU A 875 -6.06 9.07 10.24
N CYS A 876 -4.86 9.60 10.53
CA CYS A 876 -4.09 9.29 11.74
C CYS A 876 -4.90 9.58 13.01
N TRP A 877 -5.61 10.71 13.05
CA TRP A 877 -6.51 11.02 14.15
C TRP A 877 -7.67 10.02 14.28
N ALA A 878 -8.32 9.65 13.17
CA ALA A 878 -9.43 8.69 13.18
C ALA A 878 -8.96 7.30 13.66
N GLY A 879 -7.83 6.84 13.14
CA GLY A 879 -7.17 5.60 13.58
C GLY A 879 -6.80 5.65 15.06
N TRP A 880 -6.17 6.74 15.53
CA TRP A 880 -5.83 6.95 16.94
C TRP A 880 -7.06 6.92 17.84
N ARG A 881 -8.16 7.58 17.45
CA ARG A 881 -9.43 7.53 18.20
C ARG A 881 -9.91 6.09 18.33
N GLN A 882 -9.89 5.33 17.24
CA GLN A 882 -10.32 3.93 17.26
C GLN A 882 -9.42 3.05 18.15
N LEU A 883 -8.10 3.17 18.01
CA LEU A 883 -7.11 2.42 18.79
C LEU A 883 -7.11 2.79 20.28
N SER A 884 -7.34 4.07 20.60
CA SER A 884 -7.43 4.55 21.99
C SER A 884 -8.75 4.17 22.68
N GLY A 885 -9.66 3.46 21.99
CA GLY A 885 -10.98 3.10 22.51
C GLY A 885 -11.97 4.28 22.59
N LYS A 886 -11.59 5.44 22.05
CA LYS A 886 -12.41 6.65 22.02
C LYS A 886 -13.10 6.87 20.66
N GLY A 887 -12.99 5.91 19.75
CA GLY A 887 -13.56 5.97 18.39
C GLY A 887 -15.09 6.03 18.40
N SER A 888 -15.65 6.53 17.30
CA SER A 888 -17.07 6.45 17.00
C SER A 888 -17.32 5.52 15.81
N GLY A 889 -18.58 5.18 15.54
CA GLY A 889 -18.94 4.45 14.32
C GLY A 889 -18.46 5.16 13.04
N ALA A 890 -18.39 6.49 13.03
CA ALA A 890 -17.87 7.26 11.91
C ALA A 890 -16.36 7.06 11.71
N THR A 891 -15.55 7.17 12.77
CA THR A 891 -14.10 6.93 12.66
C THR A 891 -13.80 5.48 12.32
N GLY A 892 -14.56 4.53 12.90
CA GLY A 892 -14.44 3.11 12.57
C GLY A 892 -14.77 2.81 11.10
N ALA A 893 -15.86 3.38 10.58
CA ALA A 893 -16.25 3.21 9.18
C ALA A 893 -15.19 3.75 8.22
N LEU A 894 -14.69 4.95 8.47
CA LEU A 894 -13.64 5.56 7.64
C LEU A 894 -12.33 4.78 7.67
N SER A 895 -11.91 4.28 8.84
CA SER A 895 -10.72 3.43 8.94
C SER A 895 -10.89 2.13 8.14
N VAL A 896 -12.04 1.46 8.22
CA VAL A 896 -12.32 0.23 7.46
C VAL A 896 -12.34 0.51 5.95
N LEU A 897 -13.04 1.55 5.51
CA LEU A 897 -13.16 1.88 4.09
C LEU A 897 -11.82 2.29 3.48
N PHE A 898 -11.01 3.08 4.20
CA PHE A 898 -9.65 3.42 3.77
C PHE A 898 -8.78 2.16 3.67
N LEU A 899 -8.74 1.33 4.72
CA LEU A 899 -7.89 0.14 4.74
C LEU A 899 -8.31 -0.88 3.67
N ALA A 900 -9.60 -1.01 3.37
CA ALA A 900 -10.09 -1.87 2.31
C ALA A 900 -9.56 -1.46 0.93
N GLN A 901 -9.35 -0.16 0.69
CA GLN A 901 -8.80 0.34 -0.57
C GLN A 901 -7.27 0.40 -0.60
N PHE A 902 -6.62 0.56 0.56
CA PHE A 902 -5.18 0.76 0.65
C PHE A 902 -4.40 -0.55 0.87
N LEU A 903 -4.88 -1.42 1.77
CA LEU A 903 -4.14 -2.61 2.22
C LEU A 903 -3.87 -3.64 1.10
N PRO A 904 -4.77 -3.90 0.14
CA PRO A 904 -4.49 -4.85 -0.93
C PRO A 904 -3.21 -4.50 -1.73
N TRP A 905 -2.93 -3.20 -1.91
CA TRP A 905 -1.76 -2.72 -2.63
C TRP A 905 -0.43 -3.01 -1.94
N THR A 906 -0.44 -3.28 -0.62
CA THR A 906 0.80 -3.66 0.08
C THR A 906 1.28 -5.06 -0.31
N LEU A 907 0.44 -5.84 -0.99
CA LEU A 907 0.69 -7.21 -1.41
C LEU A 907 0.94 -7.35 -2.92
N VAL A 908 0.74 -6.29 -3.68
CA VAL A 908 0.90 -6.29 -5.14
C VAL A 908 2.37 -6.03 -5.47
N SER A 909 3.02 -7.00 -6.12
CA SER A 909 4.45 -6.94 -6.48
C SER A 909 4.71 -6.29 -7.85
N ARG A 910 3.80 -6.48 -8.81
CA ARG A 910 3.87 -5.90 -10.15
C ARG A 910 3.94 -4.37 -10.14
N CYS A 911 4.25 -3.78 -11.28
CA CYS A 911 4.21 -2.33 -11.48
C CYS A 911 2.86 -1.72 -11.04
N THR A 912 2.95 -0.65 -10.25
CA THR A 912 1.83 0.15 -9.73
C THR A 912 2.12 1.64 -9.90
N PHE A 913 1.08 2.45 -9.78
CA PHE A 913 1.12 3.89 -10.07
C PHE A 913 0.32 4.70 -9.04
N LEU A 914 0.61 6.01 -8.94
CA LEU A 914 0.01 6.90 -7.93
C LEU A 914 -1.53 6.90 -7.97
N TYR A 915 -2.12 6.80 -9.16
CA TYR A 915 -3.57 6.81 -9.35
C TYR A 915 -4.29 5.61 -8.69
N HIS A 916 -3.58 4.54 -8.30
CA HIS A 916 -4.16 3.46 -7.49
C HIS A 916 -4.55 3.91 -6.07
N TYR A 917 -3.98 5.00 -5.57
CA TYR A 917 -4.38 5.64 -4.31
C TYR A 917 -5.69 6.43 -4.42
N PHE A 918 -6.16 6.69 -5.65
CA PHE A 918 -7.29 7.58 -5.91
C PHE A 918 -8.57 7.21 -5.13
N PRO A 919 -8.98 5.93 -4.99
CA PRO A 919 -10.11 5.57 -4.13
C PRO A 919 -9.86 5.81 -2.63
N SER A 920 -8.64 5.59 -2.16
CA SER A 920 -8.26 5.71 -0.74
C SER A 920 -8.28 7.16 -0.25
N LEU A 921 -7.84 8.09 -1.11
CA LEU A 921 -7.75 9.52 -0.82
C LEU A 921 -9.04 10.10 -0.21
N TRP A 922 -10.18 9.72 -0.77
CA TRP A 922 -11.48 10.29 -0.39
C TRP A 922 -11.91 9.93 1.03
N PHE A 923 -11.55 8.74 1.50
CA PHE A 923 -11.79 8.33 2.88
C PHE A 923 -10.86 9.08 3.85
N ALA A 924 -9.65 9.42 3.43
CA ALA A 924 -8.74 10.28 4.21
C ALA A 924 -9.26 11.74 4.30
N VAL A 925 -9.76 12.30 3.18
CA VAL A 925 -10.41 13.64 3.18
C VAL A 925 -11.65 13.64 4.07
N ALA A 926 -12.47 12.59 4.00
CA ALA A 926 -13.62 12.45 4.90
C ALA A 926 -13.21 12.35 6.38
N ALA A 927 -12.10 11.66 6.69
CA ALA A 927 -11.55 11.58 8.04
C ALA A 927 -11.10 12.95 8.56
N LEU A 928 -10.45 13.76 7.74
CA LEU A 928 -10.10 15.15 8.06
C LEU A 928 -11.34 16.00 8.38
N ALA A 929 -12.39 15.91 7.55
CA ALA A 929 -13.61 16.67 7.79
C ALA A 929 -14.33 16.23 9.08
N VAL A 930 -14.34 14.93 9.39
CA VAL A 930 -14.86 14.41 10.66
C VAL A 930 -14.00 14.87 11.85
N ALA A 931 -12.67 14.91 11.70
CA ALA A 931 -11.76 15.43 12.72
C ALA A 931 -12.02 16.91 13.01
N ALA A 932 -12.11 17.73 11.96
CA ALA A 932 -12.45 19.14 12.07
C ALA A 932 -13.81 19.35 12.74
N ALA A 933 -14.84 18.60 12.32
CA ALA A 933 -16.16 18.65 12.93
C ALA A 933 -16.15 18.33 14.45
N HIS A 934 -15.29 17.40 14.87
CA HIS A 934 -15.09 17.05 16.28
C HIS A 934 -14.37 18.17 17.06
N PHE A 935 -13.25 18.69 16.55
CA PHE A 935 -12.50 19.74 17.25
C PHE A 935 -13.26 21.07 17.31
N HIS A 936 -14.10 21.34 16.31
CA HIS A 936 -14.94 22.54 16.27
C HIS A 936 -15.89 22.65 17.48
N GLU A 937 -16.32 21.53 18.07
CA GLU A 937 -17.18 21.53 19.27
C GLU A 937 -16.48 22.19 20.48
N ARG A 938 -15.15 22.13 20.53
CA ARG A 938 -14.37 22.69 21.63
C ARG A 938 -13.68 24.00 21.26
N ARG A 939 -13.34 24.18 19.98
CA ARG A 939 -12.55 25.30 19.46
C ARG A 939 -13.18 25.82 18.16
N PRO A 940 -14.38 26.42 18.19
CA PRO A 940 -15.12 26.71 16.98
C PRO A 940 -14.43 27.71 16.05
N VAL A 941 -13.91 28.82 16.60
CA VAL A 941 -13.26 29.89 15.83
C VAL A 941 -11.93 29.43 15.21
N PRO A 942 -10.96 28.85 15.94
CA PRO A 942 -9.70 28.40 15.34
C PRO A 942 -9.92 27.32 14.27
N VAL A 943 -10.81 26.36 14.51
CA VAL A 943 -11.06 25.28 13.55
C VAL A 943 -11.75 25.79 12.28
N LYS A 944 -12.68 26.76 12.40
CA LYS A 944 -13.30 27.40 11.24
C LYS A 944 -12.23 28.05 10.35
N TRP A 945 -11.35 28.87 10.95
CA TRP A 945 -10.29 29.54 10.20
C TRP A 945 -9.26 28.57 9.64
N LEU A 946 -8.94 27.48 10.35
CA LEU A 946 -8.09 26.41 9.83
C LEU A 946 -8.70 25.75 8.59
N CYS A 947 -10.01 25.45 8.60
CA CYS A 947 -10.69 24.86 7.45
C CYS A 947 -10.72 25.82 6.26
N ILE A 948 -11.01 27.11 6.50
CA ILE A 948 -10.98 28.15 5.46
C ILE A 948 -9.56 28.31 4.90
N GLY A 949 -8.56 28.41 5.77
CA GLY A 949 -7.16 28.53 5.38
C GLY A 949 -6.66 27.33 4.59
N LEU A 950 -7.06 26.11 4.97
CA LEU A 950 -6.71 24.91 4.21
C LEU A 950 -7.41 24.87 2.85
N ALA A 951 -8.70 25.23 2.77
CA ALA A 951 -9.41 25.29 1.49
C ALA A 951 -8.81 26.37 0.57
N ALA A 952 -8.40 27.51 1.13
CA ALA A 952 -7.70 28.56 0.38
C ALA A 952 -6.32 28.09 -0.11
N ALA A 953 -5.53 27.43 0.76
CA ALA A 953 -4.25 26.85 0.37
C ALA A 953 -4.41 25.79 -0.73
N ALA A 954 -5.44 24.94 -0.64
CA ALA A 954 -5.77 23.97 -1.67
C ALA A 954 -6.14 24.65 -3.00
N GLY A 955 -6.91 25.73 -2.96
CA GLY A 955 -7.27 26.52 -4.15
C GLY A 955 -6.06 27.23 -4.78
N ILE A 956 -5.20 27.85 -3.98
CA ILE A 956 -3.95 28.47 -4.47
C ILE A 956 -3.05 27.40 -5.10
N PHE A 957 -2.88 26.25 -4.43
CA PHE A 957 -2.13 25.13 -4.98
C PHE A 957 -2.73 24.67 -6.32
N PHE A 958 -4.04 24.50 -6.40
CA PHE A 958 -4.72 24.11 -7.65
C PHE A 958 -4.45 25.11 -8.78
N VAL A 959 -4.53 26.42 -8.52
CA VAL A 959 -4.26 27.45 -9.53
C VAL A 959 -2.80 27.43 -9.98
N CYS A 960 -1.83 27.33 -9.06
CA CYS A 960 -0.41 27.28 -9.40
C CYS A 960 -0.06 26.05 -10.25
N TYR A 961 -0.66 24.90 -9.94
CA TYR A 961 -0.42 23.63 -10.64
C TYR A 961 -1.34 23.41 -11.84
N TYR A 962 -2.35 24.27 -12.05
CA TYR A 962 -3.27 24.16 -13.17
C TYR A 962 -2.56 23.92 -14.51
N PRO A 963 -1.45 24.62 -14.85
CA PRO A 963 -0.76 24.36 -16.10
C PRO A 963 -0.22 22.94 -16.26
N VAL A 964 0.32 22.38 -15.17
CA VAL A 964 0.95 21.05 -15.14
C VAL A 964 -0.07 19.90 -15.10
N ILE A 965 -1.33 20.18 -14.77
CA ILE A 965 -2.40 19.17 -14.71
C ILE A 965 -3.43 19.30 -15.83
N SER A 966 -3.34 20.36 -16.64
CA SER A 966 -4.27 20.65 -17.73
C SER A 966 -3.63 20.67 -19.12
N GLY A 967 -2.29 20.65 -19.22
CA GLY A 967 -1.59 20.75 -20.49
C GLY A 967 -1.46 22.18 -21.01
N LEU A 968 -1.78 23.20 -20.20
CA LEU A 968 -1.60 24.61 -20.59
C LEU A 968 -0.10 24.92 -20.76
N PRO A 969 0.33 25.38 -21.94
CA PRO A 969 1.72 25.77 -22.15
C PRO A 969 2.12 26.97 -21.28
N VAL A 970 3.24 26.85 -20.58
CA VAL A 970 3.83 27.89 -19.73
C VAL A 970 5.36 27.88 -19.88
N THR A 971 6.04 28.87 -19.33
CA THR A 971 7.50 28.91 -19.37
C THR A 971 8.11 27.73 -18.59
N GLU A 972 9.25 27.23 -19.06
CA GLU A 972 10.00 26.17 -18.38
C GLU A 972 10.38 26.55 -16.93
N VAL A 973 10.66 27.83 -16.69
CA VAL A 973 10.94 28.37 -15.35
C VAL A 973 9.75 28.14 -14.41
N TRP A 974 8.53 28.31 -14.89
CA TRP A 974 7.33 28.07 -14.08
C TRP A 974 7.24 26.60 -13.68
N VAL A 975 7.34 25.68 -14.65
CA VAL A 975 7.28 24.23 -14.42
C VAL A 975 8.36 23.77 -13.43
N ASN A 976 9.59 24.25 -13.60
CA ASN A 976 10.72 23.90 -12.73
C ASN A 976 10.53 24.41 -11.29
N THR A 977 9.87 25.56 -11.10
CA THR A 977 9.58 26.13 -9.77
C THR A 977 8.54 25.31 -8.99
N LEU A 978 7.67 24.58 -9.70
CA LEU A 978 6.65 23.71 -9.10
C LEU A 978 7.21 22.36 -8.60
N ARG A 979 8.51 22.08 -8.78
CA ARG A 979 9.13 20.83 -8.34
C ARG A 979 9.46 20.85 -6.84
N VAL A 980 8.42 20.67 -6.00
CA VAL A 980 8.57 20.66 -4.52
C VAL A 980 9.43 19.48 -4.05
N LEU A 981 9.31 18.33 -4.70
CA LEU A 981 10.17 17.16 -4.45
C LEU A 981 11.04 16.88 -5.68
N PRO A 982 12.28 16.37 -5.51
CA PRO A 982 13.17 16.06 -6.64
C PRO A 982 12.61 15.05 -7.64
N SER A 983 11.70 14.19 -7.20
CA SER A 983 10.99 13.18 -8.01
C SER A 983 9.83 13.74 -8.82
N TRP A 984 9.46 15.01 -8.61
CA TRP A 984 8.37 15.65 -9.34
C TRP A 984 8.89 16.07 -10.70
N MET A 985 8.76 15.17 -11.66
CA MET A 985 9.14 15.41 -13.05
C MET A 985 7.87 15.63 -13.88
N PHE A 986 7.86 16.75 -14.58
CA PHE A 986 6.83 17.16 -15.54
C PHE A 986 7.41 18.17 -16.52
#